data_AF-A0A0W0UZK2-F1
#
_entry.id   AF-A0A0W0UZK2-F1
#
_cell.length_a   1.000
_cell.length_b   1.000
_cell.length_c   1.000
_cell.angle_alpha   90.00
_cell.angle_beta   90.00
_cell.angle_gamma   90.00
#
_symmetry.space_group_name_H-M   'P 1'
#
loop_
_entity.id
_entity.type
_entity.pdbx_description
1 polymer ?
#
loop_
_entity_poly.entity_id
_entity_poly.type
_entity_poly.pdbx_seq_one_letter_code
_entity_poly.pdbx_strand_id
1 'polypeptide(L)'
;MLAFHTKVGLDMKSLDIADLLIPGYTLLSEEVRADFEKSPAGKLFVNTTDKISQSLSAFQESISWWHYLVSDIENKGKLKQQEIELEKAQLLQRIEREEDYKKLTTAIILELLPEVFPDIAFLSQEEQKRLAQSQFSQELLSLVKLDRKIYKAHEQFFFTEAWHKITQLDLLEKKLHSLNQKKTALIQHWLEQFEQLDEVRLLRESIAYEKERQRLEEIANQFAIVEERMNALAQFFIWLNEDQNVIAELTQQYLYSLHTDSVDFSSIEEKVLTIIIFNHLQQVTNASFDYVNLHYFNLEQARLLANTVLRSFNFSKNLQLQDWFTNYQRGLEKKLQNNLLLINQKQWMSTTSSQEELLGSLSSLFWQSKTVEKTKEFLNKLADAHAFIQATGFSTQNESSFLAILDIYNYGRTAEQIAETRRIISSLLNPFLSLYREYRDIAFYEKSGYRKILRTVMPLLVVAAFVTLVAALLAPLAIPELAFTIILIPTLFLGMVLATKYVEIKDKVYKILREVYYGSPFQIPEFQVNARMVAVFGTEEKAQVVRDFYVQELQVCDETEAFYQASGESGILRQEELENRKENLIRRHSLCLEWYDIHSNVNLGYEKVPQLVLNRLTETGGREYEALKLALQQEFPIIQRHINLVVQKLTTSLNADSDKENAPTMETADSVGDAKNHSPLFFKPIQTLTHRNQAQKIDAIATMVKTC
;
A
#
# COMPACT_ATOMS: atom_id res chain seq x y z
N MET A 1 -12.70 -50.26 70.38
CA MET A 1 -13.64 -51.38 70.11
C MET A 1 -14.30 -51.21 68.73
N LEU A 2 -15.11 -50.16 68.51
CA LEU A 2 -15.70 -49.83 67.19
C LEU A 2 -14.67 -49.68 66.04
N ALA A 3 -13.52 -49.02 66.30
CA ALA A 3 -12.43 -48.86 65.33
C ALA A 3 -11.68 -50.17 64.97
N PHE A 4 -11.81 -51.22 65.79
CA PHE A 4 -11.18 -52.52 65.54
C PHE A 4 -12.11 -53.45 64.75
N HIS A 5 -13.41 -53.43 65.06
CA HIS A 5 -14.45 -54.12 64.28
C HIS A 5 -14.48 -53.65 62.82
N THR A 6 -14.29 -52.35 62.58
CA THR A 6 -14.15 -51.77 61.23
C THR A 6 -12.82 -52.11 60.56
N LYS A 7 -11.70 -52.17 61.32
CA LYS A 7 -10.37 -52.55 60.79
C LYS A 7 -10.26 -54.00 60.33
N VAL A 8 -10.96 -54.92 61.00
CA VAL A 8 -10.94 -56.37 60.71
C VAL A 8 -12.13 -56.78 59.81
N GLY A 9 -13.00 -55.85 59.44
CA GLY A 9 -14.16 -56.12 58.58
C GLY A 9 -15.19 -57.03 59.25
N LEU A 10 -15.34 -56.89 60.57
CA LEU A 10 -16.19 -57.79 61.35
C LEU A 10 -17.65 -57.36 61.34
N ASP A 11 -17.95 -56.08 61.12
CA ASP A 11 -19.31 -55.55 61.08
C ASP A 11 -19.71 -55.31 59.62
N MET A 12 -20.03 -56.38 58.89
CA MET A 12 -20.42 -56.34 57.48
C MET A 12 -21.92 -56.67 57.36
N LYS A 13 -22.68 -55.79 56.70
CA LYS A 13 -24.09 -56.10 56.37
C LYS A 13 -24.13 -57.18 55.29
N SER A 14 -25.24 -57.89 55.16
CA SER A 14 -25.42 -58.96 54.16
C SER A 14 -25.05 -58.50 52.73
N LEU A 15 -25.39 -57.25 52.39
CA LEU A 15 -25.03 -56.62 51.12
C LEU A 15 -23.51 -56.42 50.92
N ASP A 16 -22.77 -56.13 51.98
CA ASP A 16 -21.31 -55.91 51.91
C ASP A 16 -20.55 -57.23 51.73
N ILE A 17 -21.13 -58.33 52.25
CA ILE A 17 -20.65 -59.70 52.07
C ILE A 17 -20.95 -60.16 50.63
N ALA A 18 -22.16 -59.87 50.13
CA ALA A 18 -22.57 -60.14 48.76
C ALA A 18 -21.63 -59.46 47.74
N ASP A 19 -21.31 -58.17 47.94
CA ASP A 19 -20.34 -57.43 47.12
C ASP A 19 -18.89 -57.93 47.25
N LEU A 20 -18.54 -58.49 48.42
CA LEU A 20 -17.21 -59.10 48.60
C LEU A 20 -17.07 -60.37 47.76
N LEU A 21 -18.13 -61.17 47.63
CA LEU A 21 -18.15 -62.38 46.81
C LEU A 21 -18.24 -62.06 45.31
N ILE A 22 -19.16 -61.19 44.91
CA ILE A 22 -19.31 -60.71 43.52
C ILE A 22 -19.13 -59.18 43.51
N PRO A 23 -17.96 -58.67 43.06
CA PRO A 23 -17.68 -57.24 43.03
C PRO A 23 -18.68 -56.49 42.16
N GLY A 24 -19.33 -55.47 42.71
CA GLY A 24 -20.29 -54.63 42.01
C GLY A 24 -21.74 -55.08 42.15
N TYR A 25 -22.01 -56.11 42.95
CA TYR A 25 -23.37 -56.59 43.22
C TYR A 25 -24.27 -55.50 43.80
N THR A 26 -23.70 -54.57 44.58
CA THR A 26 -24.42 -53.44 45.18
C THR A 26 -24.80 -52.35 44.19
N LEU A 27 -24.18 -52.29 43.01
CA LEU A 27 -24.49 -51.33 41.95
C LEU A 27 -25.81 -51.68 41.23
N LEU A 28 -26.24 -52.93 41.34
CA LEU A 28 -27.43 -53.43 40.66
C LEU A 28 -28.72 -53.05 41.41
N SER A 29 -29.80 -52.85 40.64
CA SER A 29 -31.14 -52.64 41.20
C SER A 29 -31.61 -53.84 42.01
N GLU A 30 -32.57 -53.63 42.91
CA GLU A 30 -33.17 -54.70 43.73
C GLU A 30 -33.84 -55.77 42.87
N GLU A 31 -34.46 -55.39 41.74
CA GLU A 31 -35.11 -56.30 40.81
C GLU A 31 -34.11 -57.28 40.16
N VAL A 32 -32.99 -56.78 39.64
CA VAL A 32 -31.95 -57.59 38.99
C VAL A 32 -31.30 -58.55 39.99
N ARG A 33 -31.10 -58.10 41.24
CA ARG A 33 -30.58 -58.96 42.32
C ARG A 33 -31.56 -60.06 42.70
N ALA A 34 -32.83 -59.71 42.90
CA ALA A 34 -33.88 -60.68 43.24
C ALA A 34 -34.06 -61.75 42.15
N ASP A 35 -33.89 -61.41 40.89
CA ASP A 35 -33.97 -62.37 39.79
C ASP A 35 -32.74 -63.28 39.72
N PHE A 36 -31.54 -62.76 39.99
CA PHE A 36 -30.36 -63.60 40.13
C PHE A 36 -30.49 -64.56 41.32
N GLU A 37 -30.93 -64.11 42.49
CA GLU A 37 -31.05 -64.92 43.70
C GLU A 37 -32.02 -66.11 43.56
N LYS A 38 -33.00 -66.03 42.65
CA LYS A 38 -33.91 -67.14 42.32
C LYS A 38 -33.25 -68.23 41.47
N SER A 39 -32.15 -67.91 40.77
CA SER A 39 -31.42 -68.83 39.90
C SER A 39 -30.64 -69.90 40.67
N PRO A 40 -30.21 -71.01 40.03
CA PRO A 40 -29.35 -72.02 40.65
C PRO A 40 -28.03 -71.45 41.21
N ALA A 41 -27.30 -70.66 40.41
CA ALA A 41 -26.12 -69.90 40.86
C ALA A 41 -26.44 -68.95 42.01
N GLY A 42 -27.56 -68.23 41.91
CA GLY A 42 -28.01 -67.28 42.94
C GLY A 42 -28.31 -67.94 44.28
N LYS A 43 -28.96 -69.11 44.29
CA LYS A 43 -29.19 -69.87 45.52
C LYS A 43 -27.89 -70.34 46.17
N LEU A 44 -26.89 -70.73 45.38
CA LEU A 44 -25.56 -71.07 45.88
C LEU A 44 -24.84 -69.83 46.45
N PHE A 45 -25.00 -68.68 45.78
CA PHE A 45 -24.48 -67.40 46.24
C PHE A 45 -25.12 -66.97 47.57
N VAL A 46 -26.45 -66.97 47.68
CA VAL A 46 -27.20 -66.62 48.90
C VAL A 46 -26.83 -67.57 50.06
N ASN A 47 -26.78 -68.88 49.81
CA ASN A 47 -26.36 -69.83 50.83
C ASN A 47 -24.91 -69.56 51.31
N THR A 48 -24.03 -69.11 50.43
CA THR A 48 -22.64 -68.78 50.78
C THR A 48 -22.56 -67.44 51.52
N THR A 49 -23.34 -66.44 51.13
CA THR A 49 -23.44 -65.17 51.89
C THR A 49 -23.98 -65.41 53.29
N ASP A 50 -25.00 -66.26 53.44
CA ASP A 50 -25.59 -66.59 54.74
C ASP A 50 -24.60 -67.37 55.61
N LYS A 51 -23.87 -68.33 55.01
CA LYS A 51 -22.81 -69.08 55.69
C LYS A 51 -21.70 -68.17 56.20
N ILE A 52 -21.23 -67.24 55.37
CA ILE A 52 -20.20 -66.26 55.76
C ILE A 52 -20.74 -65.32 56.83
N SER A 53 -21.99 -64.85 56.69
CA SER A 53 -22.63 -63.99 57.69
C SER A 53 -22.73 -64.68 59.05
N GLN A 54 -23.13 -65.95 59.10
CA GLN A 54 -23.19 -66.76 60.31
C GLN A 54 -21.78 -67.05 60.88
N SER A 55 -20.79 -67.30 60.02
CA SER A 55 -19.39 -67.51 60.43
C SER A 55 -18.78 -66.24 61.04
N LEU A 56 -19.11 -65.07 60.48
CA LEU A 56 -18.69 -63.77 60.99
C LEU A 56 -19.37 -63.41 62.30
N SER A 57 -20.69 -63.64 62.43
CA SER A 57 -21.40 -63.39 63.69
C SER A 57 -20.92 -64.31 64.81
N ALA A 58 -20.73 -65.61 64.53
CA ALA A 58 -20.17 -66.55 65.49
C ALA A 58 -18.73 -66.17 65.89
N PHE A 59 -17.94 -65.65 64.95
CA PHE A 59 -16.60 -65.15 65.25
C PHE A 59 -16.65 -63.90 66.14
N GLN A 60 -17.54 -62.94 65.87
CA GLN A 60 -17.75 -61.78 66.73
C GLN A 60 -18.16 -62.17 68.15
N GLU A 61 -19.09 -63.11 68.30
CA GLU A 61 -19.56 -63.60 69.59
C GLU A 61 -18.48 -64.37 70.36
N SER A 62 -17.55 -65.02 69.64
CA SER A 62 -16.43 -65.77 70.24
C SER A 62 -15.32 -64.87 70.81
N ILE A 63 -15.29 -63.58 70.47
CA ILE A 63 -14.26 -62.64 70.92
C ILE A 63 -14.71 -61.96 72.21
N SER A 64 -14.15 -62.39 73.34
CA SER A 64 -14.32 -61.70 74.61
C SER A 64 -13.56 -60.36 74.63
N TRP A 65 -14.10 -59.35 75.30
CA TRP A 65 -13.54 -57.98 75.28
C TRP A 65 -12.08 -57.85 75.76
N TRP A 66 -11.60 -58.77 76.60
CA TRP A 66 -10.21 -58.84 77.07
C TRP A 66 -9.23 -59.39 76.02
N HIS A 67 -9.68 -60.14 75.01
CA HIS A 67 -8.81 -60.66 73.95
C HIS A 67 -8.23 -59.53 73.08
N TYR A 68 -8.83 -58.33 73.08
CA TYR A 68 -8.30 -57.16 72.36
C TYR A 68 -6.99 -56.60 72.94
N LEU A 69 -6.60 -57.05 74.14
CA LEU A 69 -5.35 -56.65 74.81
C LEU A 69 -4.21 -57.65 74.56
N VAL A 70 -4.49 -58.83 73.99
CA VAL A 70 -3.50 -59.90 73.72
C VAL A 70 -3.39 -60.09 72.21
N SER A 71 -2.17 -60.13 71.67
CA SER A 71 -1.80 -59.97 70.26
C SER A 71 -2.29 -61.03 69.25
N ASP A 72 -3.32 -61.81 69.57
CA ASP A 72 -3.75 -62.98 68.77
C ASP A 72 -5.03 -62.75 67.94
N ILE A 73 -5.77 -61.65 68.17
CA ILE A 73 -6.96 -61.32 67.37
C ILE A 73 -6.61 -60.97 65.93
N GLU A 74 -5.51 -60.24 65.68
CA GLU A 74 -5.11 -59.89 64.30
C GLU A 74 -4.79 -61.14 63.46
N ASN A 75 -4.17 -62.15 64.06
CA ASN A 75 -3.89 -63.42 63.39
C ASN A 75 -5.17 -64.21 63.13
N LYS A 76 -6.09 -64.27 64.11
CA LYS A 76 -7.41 -64.92 63.94
C LYS A 76 -8.27 -64.20 62.89
N GLY A 77 -8.21 -62.88 62.83
CA GLY A 77 -8.87 -62.08 61.78
C GLY A 77 -8.30 -62.35 60.39
N LYS A 78 -6.96 -62.45 60.25
CA LYS A 78 -6.32 -62.86 58.99
C LYS A 78 -6.71 -64.27 58.55
N LEU A 79 -6.81 -65.22 59.49
CA LEU A 79 -7.28 -66.58 59.22
C LEU A 79 -8.74 -66.59 58.73
N LYS A 80 -9.62 -65.80 59.35
CA LYS A 80 -11.00 -65.63 58.89
C LYS A 80 -11.10 -64.98 57.51
N GLN A 81 -10.24 -64.02 57.21
CA GLN A 81 -10.17 -63.43 55.88
C GLN A 81 -9.72 -64.46 54.82
N GLN A 82 -8.76 -65.33 55.16
CA GLN A 82 -8.35 -66.43 54.29
C GLN A 82 -9.46 -67.47 54.08
N GLU A 83 -10.25 -67.76 55.12
CA GLU A 83 -11.43 -68.64 55.02
C GLU A 83 -12.48 -68.06 54.05
N ILE A 84 -12.79 -66.77 54.16
CA ILE A 84 -13.72 -66.07 53.25
C ILE A 84 -13.22 -66.06 51.80
N GLU A 85 -11.92 -65.80 51.57
CA GLU A 85 -11.34 -65.85 50.23
C GLU A 85 -11.37 -67.28 49.64
N LEU A 86 -11.22 -68.30 50.48
CA LEU A 86 -11.32 -69.70 50.06
C LEU A 86 -12.77 -70.08 49.72
N GLU A 87 -13.74 -69.65 50.51
CA GLU A 87 -15.17 -69.85 50.20
C GLU A 87 -15.59 -69.11 48.94
N LYS A 88 -15.08 -67.89 48.74
CA LYS A 88 -15.26 -67.14 47.50
C LYS A 88 -14.70 -67.87 46.29
N ALA A 89 -13.46 -68.39 46.38
CA ALA A 89 -12.84 -69.13 45.30
C ALA A 89 -13.65 -70.40 44.95
N GLN A 90 -14.15 -71.11 45.97
CA GLN A 90 -15.00 -72.29 45.79
C GLN A 90 -16.36 -71.95 45.15
N LEU A 91 -16.97 -70.84 45.55
CA LEU A 91 -18.21 -70.35 44.96
C LEU A 91 -18.02 -70.00 43.49
N LEU A 92 -17.04 -69.16 43.17
CA LEU A 92 -16.74 -68.75 41.80
C LEU A 92 -16.42 -69.96 40.90
N GLN A 93 -15.64 -70.93 41.38
CA GLN A 93 -15.37 -72.17 40.62
C GLN A 93 -16.64 -72.94 40.22
N ARG A 94 -17.72 -72.82 41.01
CA ARG A 94 -19.01 -73.48 40.74
C ARG A 94 -19.92 -72.65 39.83
N ILE A 95 -19.98 -71.34 40.03
CA ILE A 95 -20.96 -70.47 39.35
C ILE A 95 -20.41 -69.76 38.10
N GLU A 96 -19.09 -69.63 37.94
CA GLU A 96 -18.48 -68.84 36.85
C GLU A 96 -18.85 -69.32 35.44
N ARG A 97 -19.19 -70.61 35.32
CA ARG A 97 -19.61 -71.22 34.04
C ARG A 97 -21.11 -71.11 33.78
N GLU A 98 -21.91 -70.73 34.79
CA GLU A 98 -23.36 -70.61 34.65
C GLU A 98 -23.75 -69.34 33.88
N GLU A 99 -24.78 -69.43 33.03
CA GLU A 99 -25.24 -68.29 32.25
C GLU A 99 -25.78 -67.16 33.13
N ASP A 100 -26.42 -67.49 34.25
CA ASP A 100 -27.01 -66.50 35.15
C ASP A 100 -25.94 -65.65 35.83
N TYR A 101 -24.76 -66.23 36.13
CA TYR A 101 -23.60 -65.48 36.59
C TYR A 101 -23.05 -64.55 35.51
N LYS A 102 -22.96 -65.00 34.25
CA LYS A 102 -22.51 -64.16 33.13
C LYS A 102 -23.47 -63.00 32.83
N LYS A 103 -24.78 -63.22 32.96
CA LYS A 103 -25.80 -62.17 32.84
C LYS A 103 -25.65 -61.13 33.94
N LEU A 104 -25.41 -61.58 35.18
CA LEU A 104 -25.16 -60.69 36.31
C LEU A 104 -23.89 -59.85 36.11
N THR A 105 -22.76 -60.46 35.73
CA THR A 105 -21.51 -59.72 35.50
C THR A 105 -21.63 -58.74 34.33
N THR A 106 -22.34 -59.10 33.27
CA THR A 106 -22.66 -58.17 32.17
C THR A 106 -23.46 -56.97 32.66
N ALA A 107 -24.47 -57.18 33.52
CA ALA A 107 -25.26 -56.09 34.09
C ALA A 107 -24.40 -55.15 34.95
N ILE A 108 -23.46 -55.70 35.73
CA ILE A 108 -22.52 -54.89 36.53
C ILE A 108 -21.62 -54.06 35.62
N ILE A 109 -21.09 -54.65 34.55
CA ILE A 109 -20.22 -53.95 33.59
C ILE A 109 -20.98 -52.83 32.87
N LEU A 110 -22.25 -53.03 32.52
CA LEU A 110 -23.09 -51.99 31.91
C LEU A 110 -23.27 -50.76 32.81
N GLU A 111 -23.36 -50.95 34.13
CA GLU A 111 -23.41 -49.83 35.08
C GLU A 111 -22.06 -49.10 35.21
N LEU A 112 -20.95 -49.81 35.00
CA LEU A 112 -19.59 -49.23 35.10
C LEU A 112 -19.14 -48.51 33.83
N LEU A 113 -19.59 -48.97 32.66
CA LEU A 113 -19.12 -48.46 31.36
C LEU A 113 -19.32 -46.95 31.14
N PRO A 114 -20.45 -46.31 31.53
CA PRO A 114 -20.62 -44.87 31.36
C PRO A 114 -19.59 -44.02 32.10
N GLU A 115 -19.07 -44.49 33.24
CA GLU A 115 -18.01 -43.79 33.98
C GLU A 115 -16.64 -43.90 33.30
N VAL A 116 -16.41 -44.97 32.54
CA VAL A 116 -15.13 -45.30 31.90
C VAL A 116 -15.09 -44.77 30.46
N PHE A 117 -16.21 -44.84 29.75
CA PHE A 117 -16.36 -44.51 28.35
C PHE A 117 -17.74 -43.86 28.07
N PRO A 118 -17.84 -42.52 28.19
CA PRO A 118 -19.10 -41.78 28.02
C PRO A 118 -19.75 -41.96 26.64
N ASP A 119 -18.93 -42.23 25.63
CA ASP A 119 -19.35 -42.48 24.24
C ASP A 119 -20.21 -43.75 24.08
N ILE A 120 -20.36 -44.58 25.12
CA ILE A 120 -21.33 -45.69 25.13
C ILE A 120 -22.76 -45.23 24.87
N ALA A 121 -23.09 -43.97 25.15
CA ALA A 121 -24.40 -43.37 24.88
C ALA A 121 -24.76 -43.38 23.38
N PHE A 122 -23.77 -43.45 22.48
CA PHE A 122 -23.98 -43.54 21.03
C PHE A 122 -24.35 -44.94 20.54
N LEU A 123 -24.21 -45.96 21.39
CA LEU A 123 -24.51 -47.34 21.03
C LEU A 123 -25.96 -47.70 21.40
N SER A 124 -26.58 -48.54 20.59
CA SER A 124 -27.88 -49.15 20.91
C SER A 124 -27.77 -50.10 22.12
N GLN A 125 -28.89 -50.40 22.79
CA GLN A 125 -28.89 -51.31 23.95
C GLN A 125 -28.30 -52.70 23.66
N GLU A 126 -28.43 -53.20 22.42
CA GLU A 126 -27.84 -54.48 22.02
C GLU A 126 -26.32 -54.38 21.85
N GLU A 127 -25.83 -53.27 21.30
CA GLU A 127 -24.40 -52.99 21.13
C GLU A 127 -23.71 -52.72 22.46
N GLN A 128 -24.37 -52.02 23.39
CA GLN A 128 -23.90 -51.83 24.76
C GLN A 128 -23.74 -53.18 25.46
N LYS A 129 -24.73 -54.09 25.32
CA LYS A 129 -24.65 -55.46 25.85
C LYS A 129 -23.50 -56.25 25.23
N ARG A 130 -23.25 -56.12 23.93
CA ARG A 130 -22.10 -56.76 23.25
C ARG A 130 -20.77 -56.23 23.79
N LEU A 131 -20.65 -54.93 24.02
CA LEU A 131 -19.46 -54.31 24.61
C LEU A 131 -19.22 -54.81 26.04
N ALA A 132 -20.28 -54.92 26.85
CA ALA A 132 -20.19 -55.42 28.22
C ALA A 132 -19.88 -56.92 28.30
N GLN A 133 -20.27 -57.70 27.29
CA GLN A 133 -19.98 -59.14 27.18
C GLN A 133 -18.57 -59.44 26.66
N SER A 134 -17.83 -58.44 26.16
CA SER A 134 -16.48 -58.67 25.63
C SER A 134 -15.53 -59.16 26.73
N GLN A 135 -14.54 -59.95 26.33
CA GLN A 135 -13.62 -60.57 27.28
C GLN A 135 -12.75 -59.53 28.00
N PHE A 136 -12.33 -58.46 27.30
CA PHE A 136 -11.55 -57.37 27.90
C PHE A 136 -12.38 -56.48 28.84
N SER A 137 -13.69 -56.35 28.63
CA SER A 137 -14.57 -55.59 29.53
C SER A 137 -14.76 -56.26 30.90
N GLN A 138 -14.48 -57.57 31.03
CA GLN A 138 -14.48 -58.25 32.33
C GLN A 138 -13.42 -57.68 33.28
N GLU A 139 -12.35 -57.05 32.76
CA GLU A 139 -11.33 -56.40 33.57
C GLU A 139 -11.87 -55.20 34.37
N LEU A 140 -12.96 -54.57 33.90
CA LEU A 140 -13.62 -53.47 34.59
C LEU A 140 -14.20 -53.87 35.95
N LEU A 141 -14.53 -55.15 36.17
CA LEU A 141 -14.95 -55.65 37.49
C LEU A 141 -13.88 -55.44 38.58
N SER A 142 -12.61 -55.30 38.19
CA SER A 142 -11.54 -54.99 39.12
C SER A 142 -11.48 -53.50 39.52
N LEU A 143 -12.13 -52.60 38.77
CA LEU A 143 -12.34 -51.20 39.18
C LEU A 143 -13.14 -51.12 40.47
N VAL A 144 -14.19 -51.92 40.63
CA VAL A 144 -14.98 -51.95 41.87
C VAL A 144 -14.12 -52.29 43.08
N LYS A 145 -13.18 -53.24 42.93
CA LYS A 145 -12.22 -53.59 44.00
C LYS A 145 -11.25 -52.45 44.29
N LEU A 146 -10.84 -51.68 43.27
CA LEU A 146 -9.95 -50.52 43.42
C LEU A 146 -10.68 -49.37 44.09
N ASP A 147 -11.91 -49.05 43.66
CA ASP A 147 -12.73 -47.99 44.24
C ASP A 147 -13.05 -48.26 45.72
N ARG A 148 -13.31 -49.52 46.09
CA ARG A 148 -13.46 -49.90 47.50
C ARG A 148 -12.17 -49.72 48.30
N LYS A 149 -11.00 -50.00 47.71
CA LYS A 149 -9.70 -49.75 48.37
C LYS A 149 -9.40 -48.26 48.50
N ILE A 150 -9.79 -47.46 47.51
CA ILE A 150 -9.68 -46.00 47.51
C ILE A 150 -10.61 -45.42 48.60
N TYR A 151 -11.87 -45.86 48.65
CA TYR A 151 -12.84 -45.43 49.66
C TYR A 151 -12.38 -45.77 51.09
N LYS A 152 -11.94 -47.02 51.34
CA LYS A 152 -11.37 -47.42 52.65
C LYS A 152 -10.12 -46.63 53.03
N ALA A 153 -9.28 -46.28 52.06
CA ALA A 153 -8.11 -45.43 52.28
C ALA A 153 -8.50 -43.98 52.60
N HIS A 154 -9.58 -43.46 51.99
CA HIS A 154 -10.17 -42.15 52.35
C HIS A 154 -10.80 -42.17 53.74
N GLU A 155 -11.56 -43.20 54.13
CA GLU A 155 -12.09 -43.31 55.49
C GLU A 155 -10.96 -43.32 56.54
N GLN A 156 -9.86 -44.04 56.28
CA GLN A 156 -8.68 -44.03 57.14
C GLN A 156 -8.06 -42.63 57.28
N PHE A 157 -8.21 -41.77 56.27
CA PHE A 157 -7.79 -40.36 56.28
C PHE A 157 -8.59 -39.53 57.30
N PHE A 158 -9.89 -39.79 57.43
CA PHE A 158 -10.79 -39.05 58.34
C PHE A 158 -10.69 -39.50 59.81
N PHE A 159 -10.32 -40.75 60.08
CA PHE A 159 -10.24 -41.31 61.45
C PHE A 159 -8.87 -41.18 62.14
N THR A 160 -7.82 -40.72 61.46
CA THR A 160 -6.51 -40.50 62.10
C THR A 160 -6.51 -39.25 63.01
N GLU A 161 -6.81 -39.47 64.29
CA GLU A 161 -6.69 -38.47 65.35
C GLU A 161 -5.28 -37.83 65.42
N ALA A 162 -5.32 -36.53 65.69
CA ALA A 162 -4.32 -35.47 65.58
C ALA A 162 -2.82 -35.65 65.97
N TRP A 163 -2.27 -36.80 66.36
CA TRP A 163 -0.94 -36.83 67.03
C TRP A 163 0.24 -37.54 66.31
N HIS A 164 0.06 -38.19 65.16
CA HIS A 164 1.16 -38.80 64.36
C HIS A 164 1.27 -38.26 62.91
N LYS A 165 1.20 -36.94 62.75
CA LYS A 165 0.66 -36.27 61.55
C LYS A 165 1.63 -35.76 60.45
N ILE A 166 2.76 -36.39 60.15
CA ILE A 166 3.50 -36.04 58.90
C ILE A 166 3.89 -37.28 58.09
N THR A 167 4.58 -38.26 58.69
CA THR A 167 5.05 -39.45 57.96
C THR A 167 3.95 -40.43 57.57
N GLN A 168 2.89 -40.57 58.36
CA GLN A 168 1.76 -41.45 58.02
C GLN A 168 0.82 -40.83 56.97
N LEU A 169 0.71 -39.49 56.94
CA LEU A 169 -0.06 -38.77 55.91
C LEU A 169 0.61 -38.89 54.55
N ASP A 170 1.92 -38.69 54.45
CA ASP A 170 2.68 -38.88 53.20
C ASP A 170 2.61 -40.34 52.70
N LEU A 171 2.65 -41.33 53.60
CA LEU A 171 2.45 -42.75 53.23
C LEU A 171 1.02 -43.04 52.74
N LEU A 172 0.00 -42.42 53.33
CA LEU A 172 -1.40 -42.57 52.91
C LEU A 172 -1.69 -41.83 51.59
N GLU A 173 -1.14 -40.62 51.40
CA GLU A 173 -1.21 -39.87 50.14
C GLU A 173 -0.51 -40.64 49.01
N LYS A 174 0.69 -41.16 49.25
CA LYS A 174 1.39 -42.05 48.29
C LYS A 174 0.57 -43.29 47.97
N LYS A 175 -0.09 -43.89 48.97
CA LYS A 175 -0.97 -45.05 48.77
C LYS A 175 -2.21 -44.70 47.95
N LEU A 176 -2.90 -43.59 48.25
CA LEU A 176 -4.04 -43.09 47.48
C LEU A 176 -3.64 -42.73 46.04
N HIS A 177 -2.52 -42.03 45.87
CA HIS A 177 -1.96 -41.70 44.56
C HIS A 177 -1.64 -42.97 43.77
N SER A 178 -1.02 -43.98 44.39
CA SER A 178 -0.74 -45.26 43.73
C SER A 178 -2.00 -46.04 43.35
N LEU A 179 -3.08 -45.93 44.13
CA LEU A 179 -4.36 -46.57 43.84
C LEU A 179 -5.10 -45.84 42.70
N ASN A 180 -5.09 -44.50 42.71
CA ASN A 180 -5.64 -43.69 41.63
C ASN A 180 -4.85 -43.89 40.32
N GLN A 181 -3.52 -43.96 40.37
CA GLN A 181 -2.69 -44.31 39.21
C GLN A 181 -3.05 -45.68 38.66
N LYS A 182 -3.28 -46.69 39.52
CA LYS A 182 -3.74 -48.02 39.08
C LYS A 182 -5.13 -47.97 38.45
N LYS A 183 -6.04 -47.15 38.98
CA LYS A 183 -7.37 -46.92 38.39
C LYS A 183 -7.24 -46.30 36.99
N THR A 184 -6.48 -45.22 36.85
CA THR A 184 -6.24 -44.56 35.56
C THR A 184 -5.54 -45.49 34.57
N ALA A 185 -4.53 -46.26 35.00
CA ALA A 185 -3.84 -47.21 34.14
C ALA A 185 -4.77 -48.32 33.63
N LEU A 186 -5.72 -48.79 34.45
CA LEU A 186 -6.70 -49.77 34.03
C LEU A 186 -7.67 -49.19 33.01
N ILE A 187 -8.21 -48.00 33.26
CA ILE A 187 -9.09 -47.29 32.33
C ILE A 187 -8.37 -47.09 30.99
N GLN A 188 -7.12 -46.62 31.02
CA GLN A 188 -6.30 -46.42 29.84
C GLN A 188 -6.07 -47.74 29.08
N HIS A 189 -5.74 -48.81 29.79
CA HIS A 189 -5.55 -50.13 29.19
C HIS A 189 -6.84 -50.61 28.52
N TRP A 190 -7.99 -50.43 29.18
CA TRP A 190 -9.28 -50.77 28.60
C TRP A 190 -9.58 -49.95 27.34
N LEU A 191 -9.30 -48.64 27.33
CA LEU A 191 -9.46 -47.77 26.17
C LEU A 191 -8.55 -48.20 25.00
N GLU A 192 -7.29 -48.56 25.29
CA GLU A 192 -6.35 -49.09 24.29
C GLU A 192 -6.85 -50.42 23.68
N GLN A 193 -7.37 -51.33 24.50
CA GLN A 193 -7.99 -52.57 24.02
C GLN A 193 -9.22 -52.27 23.16
N PHE A 194 -10.07 -51.31 23.58
CA PHE A 194 -11.23 -50.89 22.82
C PHE A 194 -10.85 -50.28 21.47
N GLU A 195 -9.72 -49.57 21.34
CA GLU A 195 -9.24 -49.02 20.08
C GLU A 195 -8.63 -50.08 19.14
N GLN A 196 -7.87 -51.03 19.69
CA GLN A 196 -7.03 -51.93 18.90
C GLN A 196 -7.71 -53.23 18.48
N LEU A 197 -8.68 -53.73 19.25
CA LEU A 197 -9.27 -55.05 18.99
C LEU A 197 -10.23 -55.01 17.79
N ASP A 198 -10.09 -55.96 16.87
CA ASP A 198 -10.95 -56.06 15.69
C ASP A 198 -12.41 -56.43 16.03
N GLU A 199 -12.63 -57.17 17.13
CA GLU A 199 -13.95 -57.64 17.55
C GLU A 199 -14.95 -56.50 17.85
N VAL A 200 -14.45 -55.34 18.28
CA VAL A 200 -15.25 -54.15 18.58
C VAL A 200 -15.17 -53.08 17.48
N ARG A 201 -14.59 -53.40 16.31
CA ARG A 201 -14.46 -52.47 15.18
C ARG A 201 -15.81 -51.94 14.71
N LEU A 202 -16.82 -52.80 14.58
CA LEU A 202 -18.17 -52.40 14.20
C LEU A 202 -18.81 -51.43 15.20
N LEU A 203 -18.49 -51.58 16.50
CA LEU A 203 -18.94 -50.66 17.54
C LEU A 203 -18.25 -49.29 17.42
N ARG A 204 -16.95 -49.28 17.10
CA ARG A 204 -16.22 -48.03 16.82
C ARG A 204 -16.75 -47.31 15.59
N GLU A 205 -17.05 -48.05 14.53
CA GLU A 205 -17.64 -47.51 13.30
C GLU A 205 -19.04 -46.92 13.58
N SER A 206 -19.87 -47.60 14.38
CA SER A 206 -21.18 -47.12 14.83
C SER A 206 -21.08 -45.81 15.63
N ILE A 207 -20.16 -45.74 16.60
CA ILE A 207 -19.89 -44.52 17.38
C ILE A 207 -19.38 -43.39 16.47
N ALA A 208 -18.46 -43.67 15.56
CA ALA A 208 -17.92 -42.67 14.63
C ALA A 208 -19.01 -42.12 13.70
N TYR A 209 -19.89 -42.99 13.21
CA TYR A 209 -21.03 -42.60 12.39
C TYR A 209 -22.01 -41.69 13.16
N GLU A 210 -22.40 -42.06 14.38
CA GLU A 210 -23.37 -41.27 15.14
C GLU A 210 -22.77 -39.94 15.64
N LYS A 211 -21.47 -39.92 15.95
CA LYS A 211 -20.72 -38.67 16.24
C LYS A 211 -20.68 -37.75 15.03
N GLU A 212 -20.38 -38.27 13.85
CA GLU A 212 -20.36 -37.46 12.63
C GLU A 212 -21.77 -36.97 12.28
N ARG A 213 -22.80 -37.80 12.48
CA ARG A 213 -24.19 -37.39 12.31
C ARG A 213 -24.57 -36.24 13.26
N GLN A 214 -24.24 -36.34 14.55
CA GLN A 214 -24.49 -35.24 15.49
C GLN A 214 -23.72 -33.99 15.12
N ARG A 215 -22.45 -34.11 14.71
CA ARG A 215 -21.66 -32.98 14.21
C ARG A 215 -22.33 -32.31 13.01
N LEU A 216 -22.83 -33.08 12.05
CA LEU A 216 -23.54 -32.55 10.90
C LEU A 216 -24.88 -31.90 11.28
N GLU A 217 -25.62 -32.46 12.24
CA GLU A 217 -26.83 -31.85 12.80
C GLU A 217 -26.50 -30.52 13.54
N GLU A 218 -25.40 -30.45 14.29
CA GLU A 218 -24.91 -29.22 14.93
C GLU A 218 -24.50 -28.16 13.89
N ILE A 219 -23.77 -28.55 12.84
CA ILE A 219 -23.40 -27.66 11.73
C ILE A 219 -24.66 -27.15 11.03
N ALA A 220 -25.64 -28.00 10.77
CA ALA A 220 -26.92 -27.61 10.15
C ALA A 220 -27.70 -26.62 11.02
N ASN A 221 -27.72 -26.82 12.35
CA ASN A 221 -28.34 -25.90 13.30
C ASN A 221 -27.61 -24.55 13.36
N GLN A 222 -26.28 -24.55 13.35
CA GLN A 222 -25.48 -23.32 13.30
C GLN A 222 -25.64 -22.58 11.98
N PHE A 223 -25.81 -23.30 10.87
CA PHE A 223 -26.02 -22.72 9.55
C PHE A 223 -27.29 -21.88 9.48
N ALA A 224 -28.40 -22.34 10.06
CA ALA A 224 -29.65 -21.57 10.12
C ALA A 224 -29.46 -20.23 10.87
N ILE A 225 -28.67 -20.21 11.95
CA ILE A 225 -28.36 -19.01 12.73
C ILE A 225 -27.50 -18.03 11.91
N VAL A 226 -26.53 -18.55 11.15
CA VAL A 226 -25.68 -17.74 10.27
C VAL A 226 -26.51 -17.13 9.13
N GLU A 227 -27.39 -17.91 8.50
CA GLU A 227 -28.25 -17.45 7.41
C GLU A 227 -29.21 -16.34 7.89
N GLU A 228 -29.82 -16.50 9.06
CA GLU A 228 -30.66 -15.46 9.67
C GLU A 228 -29.86 -14.18 9.96
N ARG A 229 -28.66 -14.32 10.53
CA ARG A 229 -27.76 -13.18 10.80
C ARG A 229 -27.35 -12.46 9.52
N MET A 230 -27.08 -13.19 8.44
CA MET A 230 -26.69 -12.61 7.14
C MET A 230 -27.85 -11.88 6.47
N ASN A 231 -29.05 -12.47 6.50
CA ASN A 231 -30.25 -11.79 6.02
C ASN A 231 -30.52 -10.49 6.79
N ALA A 232 -30.34 -10.50 8.12
CA ALA A 232 -30.44 -9.30 8.95
C ALA A 232 -29.36 -8.26 8.61
N LEU A 233 -28.11 -8.68 8.35
CA LEU A 233 -27.02 -7.80 7.96
C LEU A 233 -27.27 -7.18 6.56
N ALA A 234 -27.77 -7.96 5.60
CA ALA A 234 -28.12 -7.50 4.26
C ALA A 234 -29.29 -6.51 4.28
N GLN A 235 -30.28 -6.71 5.16
CA GLN A 235 -31.35 -5.73 5.41
C GLN A 235 -30.82 -4.45 6.09
N PHE A 236 -29.83 -4.58 6.97
CA PHE A 236 -29.21 -3.44 7.66
C PHE A 236 -28.32 -2.60 6.73
N PHE A 237 -27.66 -3.22 5.74
CA PHE A 237 -26.73 -2.54 4.83
C PHE A 237 -27.05 -2.84 3.36
N ILE A 238 -27.68 -1.87 2.68
CA ILE A 238 -28.30 -2.06 1.35
C ILE A 238 -27.33 -2.56 0.26
N TRP A 239 -26.06 -2.14 0.25
CA TRP A 239 -25.07 -2.62 -0.74
C TRP A 239 -24.80 -4.13 -0.65
N LEU A 240 -25.07 -4.78 0.49
CA LEU A 240 -25.01 -6.24 0.61
C LEU A 240 -26.21 -6.93 -0.08
N ASN A 241 -27.35 -6.25 -0.16
CA ASN A 241 -28.58 -6.79 -0.75
C ASN A 241 -28.60 -6.67 -2.29
N GLU A 242 -27.81 -5.77 -2.87
CA GLU A 242 -27.75 -5.55 -4.32
C GLU A 242 -27.03 -6.68 -5.09
N ASP A 243 -26.16 -7.48 -4.43
CA ASP A 243 -25.38 -8.54 -5.08
C ASP A 243 -25.64 -9.93 -4.44
N GLN A 244 -26.59 -10.68 -5.02
CA GLN A 244 -26.95 -12.03 -4.58
C GLN A 244 -25.78 -13.03 -4.65
N ASN A 245 -24.78 -12.79 -5.50
CA ASN A 245 -23.62 -13.67 -5.59
C ASN A 245 -22.71 -13.54 -4.35
N VAL A 246 -22.70 -12.37 -3.72
CA VAL A 246 -21.85 -12.13 -2.55
C VAL A 246 -22.43 -12.77 -1.29
N ILE A 247 -23.76 -12.78 -1.16
CA ILE A 247 -24.44 -13.55 -0.10
C ILE A 247 -24.10 -15.04 -0.26
N ALA A 248 -24.16 -15.58 -1.48
CA ALA A 248 -23.80 -16.97 -1.74
C ALA A 248 -22.31 -17.29 -1.46
N GLU A 249 -21.39 -16.38 -1.80
CA GLU A 249 -19.96 -16.53 -1.52
C GLU A 249 -19.65 -16.46 -0.01
N LEU A 250 -20.34 -15.58 0.72
CA LEU A 250 -20.33 -15.56 2.19
C LEU A 250 -20.81 -16.89 2.76
N THR A 251 -21.98 -17.35 2.35
CA THR A 251 -22.57 -18.62 2.81
C THR A 251 -21.61 -19.79 2.58
N GLN A 252 -20.89 -19.82 1.46
CA GLN A 252 -19.85 -20.83 1.19
C GLN A 252 -18.63 -20.70 2.11
N GLN A 253 -18.12 -19.48 2.36
CA GLN A 253 -16.97 -19.29 3.25
C GLN A 253 -17.31 -19.67 4.70
N TYR A 254 -18.53 -19.40 5.15
CA TYR A 254 -19.04 -19.85 6.45
C TYR A 254 -19.12 -21.38 6.54
N LEU A 255 -19.67 -22.04 5.52
CA LEU A 255 -19.72 -23.51 5.47
C LEU A 255 -18.31 -24.12 5.53
N TYR A 256 -17.37 -23.56 4.77
CA TYR A 256 -15.99 -24.01 4.81
C TYR A 256 -15.38 -23.84 6.21
N SER A 257 -15.57 -22.68 6.85
CA SER A 257 -15.04 -22.41 8.19
C SER A 257 -15.66 -23.30 9.28
N LEU A 258 -16.96 -23.59 9.20
CA LEU A 258 -17.68 -24.51 10.08
C LEU A 258 -17.14 -25.96 9.97
N HIS A 259 -16.68 -26.38 8.79
CA HIS A 259 -16.08 -27.70 8.60
C HIS A 259 -14.65 -27.83 9.16
N THR A 260 -13.93 -26.72 9.35
CA THR A 260 -12.52 -26.69 9.77
C THR A 260 -12.27 -26.41 11.26
N ASP A 261 -13.31 -26.31 12.10
CA ASP A 261 -13.25 -26.04 13.54
C ASP A 261 -12.46 -24.76 13.96
N SER A 262 -12.06 -23.91 13.01
CA SER A 262 -11.38 -22.62 13.25
C SER A 262 -12.32 -21.46 12.92
N VAL A 263 -13.03 -20.96 13.91
CA VAL A 263 -14.16 -20.06 13.70
C VAL A 263 -13.88 -18.66 14.26
N ASP A 264 -13.63 -17.70 13.37
CA ASP A 264 -13.82 -16.27 13.66
C ASP A 264 -14.74 -15.67 12.60
N PHE A 265 -16.05 -15.84 12.82
CA PHE A 265 -17.10 -15.31 11.96
C PHE A 265 -16.99 -13.78 11.78
N SER A 266 -16.53 -13.05 12.79
CA SER A 266 -16.39 -11.58 12.70
C SER A 266 -15.34 -11.19 11.66
N SER A 267 -14.25 -11.96 11.58
CA SER A 267 -13.18 -11.72 10.59
C SER A 267 -13.63 -11.99 9.15
N ILE A 268 -14.55 -12.94 8.96
CA ILE A 268 -15.11 -13.29 7.65
C ILE A 268 -16.06 -12.17 7.21
N GLU A 269 -16.96 -11.74 8.10
CA GLU A 269 -17.88 -10.61 7.85
C GLU A 269 -17.11 -9.34 7.48
N GLU A 270 -16.06 -9.00 8.23
CA GLU A 270 -15.25 -7.80 7.98
C GLU A 270 -14.59 -7.85 6.61
N LYS A 271 -14.01 -8.99 6.24
CA LYS A 271 -13.32 -9.16 4.94
C LYS A 271 -14.29 -9.00 3.78
N VAL A 272 -15.44 -9.65 3.83
CA VAL A 272 -16.39 -9.59 2.71
C VAL A 272 -17.00 -8.21 2.58
N LEU A 273 -17.47 -7.62 3.70
CA LEU A 273 -17.96 -6.24 3.70
C LEU A 273 -16.92 -5.27 3.12
N THR A 274 -15.65 -5.43 3.53
CA THR A 274 -14.54 -4.64 2.99
C THR A 274 -14.44 -4.77 1.48
N ILE A 275 -14.51 -5.98 0.92
CA ILE A 275 -14.38 -6.22 -0.53
C ILE A 275 -15.54 -5.58 -1.29
N ILE A 276 -16.78 -5.76 -0.83
CA ILE A 276 -17.97 -5.16 -1.46
C ILE A 276 -17.84 -3.64 -1.49
N ILE A 277 -17.63 -3.04 -0.32
CA ILE A 277 -17.51 -1.59 -0.17
C ILE A 277 -16.35 -1.07 -1.03
N PHE A 278 -15.21 -1.78 -1.02
CA PHE A 278 -14.06 -1.43 -1.84
C PHE A 278 -14.41 -1.44 -3.34
N ASN A 279 -15.11 -2.46 -3.83
CA ASN A 279 -15.52 -2.54 -5.23
C ASN A 279 -16.45 -1.40 -5.63
N HIS A 280 -17.45 -1.07 -4.79
CA HIS A 280 -18.33 0.08 -5.03
C HIS A 280 -17.55 1.40 -5.06
N LEU A 281 -16.68 1.63 -4.07
CA LEU A 281 -15.81 2.81 -4.04
C LEU A 281 -14.94 2.89 -5.28
N GLN A 282 -14.33 1.77 -5.69
CA GLN A 282 -13.45 1.71 -6.85
C GLN A 282 -14.19 1.95 -8.16
N GLN A 283 -15.39 1.40 -8.33
CA GLN A 283 -16.22 1.62 -9.53
C GLN A 283 -16.60 3.10 -9.68
N VAL A 284 -17.05 3.75 -8.61
CA VAL A 284 -17.49 5.15 -8.67
C VAL A 284 -16.30 6.11 -8.85
N THR A 285 -15.17 5.81 -8.20
CA THR A 285 -13.97 6.68 -8.27
C THR A 285 -13.15 6.47 -9.54
N ASN A 286 -13.02 5.25 -10.07
CA ASN A 286 -12.25 4.98 -11.29
C ASN A 286 -12.74 5.80 -12.50
N ALA A 287 -14.05 5.96 -12.63
CA ALA A 287 -14.62 6.74 -13.74
C ALA A 287 -14.28 8.23 -13.65
N SER A 288 -14.10 8.76 -12.43
CA SER A 288 -13.95 10.21 -12.20
C SER A 288 -12.50 10.65 -11.96
N PHE A 289 -11.63 9.73 -11.51
CA PHE A 289 -10.28 10.04 -11.03
C PHE A 289 -9.23 9.07 -11.57
N ASP A 290 -9.38 8.59 -12.81
CA ASP A 290 -8.46 7.65 -13.48
C ASP A 290 -6.99 8.08 -13.50
N TYR A 291 -6.72 9.39 -13.34
CA TYR A 291 -5.40 10.00 -13.29
C TYR A 291 -4.71 9.95 -11.91
N VAL A 292 -5.37 9.44 -10.86
CA VAL A 292 -4.78 9.20 -9.54
C VAL A 292 -5.06 7.77 -9.07
N ASN A 293 -4.02 7.07 -8.61
CA ASN A 293 -4.22 5.76 -7.99
C ASN A 293 -4.87 5.92 -6.61
N LEU A 294 -6.15 5.51 -6.52
CA LEU A 294 -6.96 5.53 -5.30
C LEU A 294 -7.13 4.15 -4.64
N HIS A 295 -6.52 3.09 -5.18
CA HIS A 295 -6.73 1.71 -4.73
C HIS A 295 -6.55 1.53 -3.22
N TYR A 296 -5.38 1.85 -2.68
CA TYR A 296 -5.09 1.70 -1.25
C TYR A 296 -5.95 2.61 -0.37
N PHE A 297 -6.27 3.82 -0.86
CA PHE A 297 -7.14 4.75 -0.15
C PHE A 297 -8.56 4.17 -0.04
N ASN A 298 -9.13 3.70 -1.14
CA ASN A 298 -10.45 3.08 -1.15
C ASN A 298 -10.49 1.81 -0.30
N LEU A 299 -9.43 1.00 -0.30
CA LEU A 299 -9.35 -0.21 0.54
C LEU A 299 -9.36 0.13 2.03
N GLU A 300 -8.60 1.15 2.44
CA GLU A 300 -8.57 1.62 3.83
C GLU A 300 -9.95 2.17 4.25
N GLN A 301 -10.56 3.01 3.41
CA GLN A 301 -11.89 3.56 3.66
C GLN A 301 -12.97 2.47 3.71
N ALA A 302 -12.84 1.44 2.87
CA ALA A 302 -13.74 0.30 2.88
C ALA A 302 -13.65 -0.50 4.19
N ARG A 303 -12.43 -0.74 4.71
CA ARG A 303 -12.24 -1.38 6.01
C ARG A 303 -12.84 -0.56 7.15
N LEU A 304 -12.66 0.76 7.14
CA LEU A 304 -13.23 1.65 8.16
C LEU A 304 -14.76 1.63 8.13
N LEU A 305 -15.37 1.63 6.94
CA LEU A 305 -16.81 1.54 6.80
C LEU A 305 -17.32 0.16 7.22
N ALA A 306 -16.69 -0.92 6.77
CA ALA A 306 -17.05 -2.29 7.16
C ALA A 306 -17.07 -2.46 8.68
N ASN A 307 -16.03 -1.98 9.37
CA ASN A 307 -15.96 -2.01 10.82
C ASN A 307 -17.04 -1.16 11.50
N THR A 308 -17.39 -0.02 10.91
CA THR A 308 -18.46 0.85 11.43
C THR A 308 -19.84 0.21 11.24
N VAL A 309 -20.08 -0.43 10.10
CA VAL A 309 -21.29 -1.22 9.83
C VAL A 309 -21.43 -2.35 10.83
N LEU A 310 -20.39 -3.18 10.98
CA LEU A 310 -20.41 -4.31 11.91
C LEU A 310 -20.57 -3.89 13.36
N ARG A 311 -19.90 -2.81 13.78
CA ARG A 311 -20.05 -2.27 15.12
C ARG A 311 -21.48 -1.78 15.35
N SER A 312 -22.06 -1.03 14.42
CA SER A 312 -23.43 -0.54 14.57
C SER A 312 -24.45 -1.69 14.55
N PHE A 313 -24.25 -2.69 13.69
CA PHE A 313 -25.07 -3.90 13.64
C PHE A 313 -25.01 -4.69 14.96
N ASN A 314 -23.81 -5.01 15.44
CA ASN A 314 -23.61 -5.81 16.67
C ASN A 314 -24.11 -5.12 17.94
N PHE A 315 -24.13 -3.78 17.97
CA PHE A 315 -24.63 -3.00 19.11
C PHE A 315 -26.05 -2.46 18.91
N SER A 316 -26.76 -2.87 17.84
CA SER A 316 -28.10 -2.40 17.48
C SER A 316 -28.24 -0.87 17.46
N LYS A 317 -27.21 -0.18 16.96
CA LYS A 317 -27.18 1.29 16.82
C LYS A 317 -27.53 1.69 15.40
N ASN A 318 -28.15 2.86 15.26
CA ASN A 318 -28.37 3.47 13.94
C ASN A 318 -27.02 3.73 13.24
N LEU A 319 -26.94 3.35 11.97
CA LEU A 319 -25.75 3.54 11.16
C LEU A 319 -25.60 5.02 10.77
N GLN A 320 -24.61 5.71 11.35
CA GLN A 320 -24.32 7.10 11.04
C GLN A 320 -23.42 7.24 9.81
N LEU A 321 -24.00 7.06 8.62
CA LEU A 321 -23.25 7.16 7.36
C LEU A 321 -22.82 8.59 7.00
N GLN A 322 -23.54 9.61 7.48
CA GLN A 322 -23.27 11.01 7.12
C GLN A 322 -21.89 11.49 7.57
N ASP A 323 -21.49 11.12 8.79
CA ASP A 323 -20.16 11.47 9.32
C ASP A 323 -19.06 10.76 8.55
N TRP A 324 -19.31 9.50 8.16
CA TRP A 324 -18.39 8.74 7.33
C TRP A 324 -18.23 9.38 5.95
N PHE A 325 -19.33 9.74 5.27
CA PHE A 325 -19.27 10.42 3.96
C PHE A 325 -18.53 11.75 4.03
N THR A 326 -18.76 12.53 5.09
CA THR A 326 -18.06 13.81 5.30
C THR A 326 -16.56 13.60 5.49
N ASN A 327 -16.17 12.57 6.23
CA ASN A 327 -14.76 12.21 6.43
C ASN A 327 -14.12 11.62 5.17
N TYR A 328 -14.85 10.78 4.43
CA TYR A 328 -14.43 10.23 3.15
C TYR A 328 -14.20 11.34 2.13
N GLN A 329 -15.13 12.29 2.02
CA GLN A 329 -15.02 13.48 1.17
C GLN A 329 -13.74 14.26 1.49
N ARG A 330 -13.55 14.65 2.76
CA ARG A 330 -12.36 15.40 3.19
C ARG A 330 -11.07 14.61 2.95
N GLY A 331 -11.10 13.30 3.17
CA GLY A 331 -9.98 12.39 2.90
C GLY A 331 -9.63 12.33 1.42
N LEU A 332 -10.64 12.21 0.55
CA LEU A 332 -10.48 12.15 -0.90
C LEU A 332 -9.97 13.49 -1.47
N GLU A 333 -10.51 14.62 -1.01
CA GLU A 333 -10.01 15.96 -1.34
C GLU A 333 -8.53 16.11 -1.02
N LYS A 334 -8.15 15.80 0.23
CA LYS A 334 -6.75 15.87 0.68
C LYS A 334 -5.86 14.91 -0.10
N LYS A 335 -6.33 13.71 -0.39
CA LYS A 335 -5.57 12.69 -1.14
C LYS A 335 -5.32 13.13 -2.58
N LEU A 336 -6.34 13.65 -3.26
CA LEU A 336 -6.22 14.16 -4.63
C LEU A 336 -5.32 15.40 -4.68
N GLN A 337 -5.51 16.36 -3.77
CA GLN A 337 -4.66 17.55 -3.68
C GLN A 337 -3.19 17.20 -3.48
N ASN A 338 -2.89 16.30 -2.53
CA ASN A 338 -1.52 15.88 -2.25
C ASN A 338 -0.92 15.10 -3.42
N ASN A 339 -1.63 14.10 -3.96
CA ASN A 339 -1.09 13.24 -5.01
C ASN A 339 -0.84 14.00 -6.33
N LEU A 340 -1.65 15.02 -6.63
CA LEU A 340 -1.46 15.87 -7.81
C LEU A 340 -0.23 16.78 -7.70
N LEU A 341 0.20 17.13 -6.48
CA LEU A 341 1.42 17.89 -6.24
C LEU A 341 2.69 17.02 -6.22
N LEU A 342 2.57 15.69 -6.19
CA LEU A 342 3.74 14.81 -6.15
C LEU A 342 4.39 14.66 -7.55
N ILE A 343 5.69 14.95 -7.60
CA ILE A 343 6.58 14.70 -8.75
C ILE A 343 7.38 13.44 -8.42
N ASN A 344 7.24 12.37 -9.22
CA ASN A 344 7.88 11.08 -8.97
C ASN A 344 7.71 10.56 -7.52
N GLN A 345 6.48 10.70 -6.99
CA GLN A 345 6.10 10.33 -5.62
C GLN A 345 6.77 11.14 -4.49
N LYS A 346 7.47 12.23 -4.81
CA LYS A 346 8.10 13.12 -3.85
C LYS A 346 7.58 14.54 -4.02
N GLN A 347 7.60 15.31 -2.94
CA GLN A 347 7.45 16.77 -3.06
C GLN A 347 8.72 17.33 -3.66
N TRP A 348 8.59 18.25 -4.61
CA TRP A 348 9.74 18.95 -5.15
C TRP A 348 10.36 19.79 -4.03
N MET A 349 11.56 19.39 -3.61
CA MET A 349 12.39 20.21 -2.74
C MET A 349 13.32 20.97 -3.65
N SER A 350 13.22 22.31 -3.67
CA SER A 350 14.28 23.11 -4.26
C SER A 350 15.54 22.85 -3.44
N THR A 351 16.41 21.96 -3.90
CA THR A 351 17.76 21.93 -3.39
C THR A 351 18.37 23.26 -3.79
N THR A 352 18.47 24.17 -2.83
CA THR A 352 19.42 25.28 -2.88
C THR A 352 20.80 24.63 -2.91
N SER A 353 21.20 24.13 -4.08
CA SER A 353 22.59 23.80 -4.34
C SER A 353 23.36 25.08 -4.03
N SER A 354 24.28 24.99 -3.08
CA SER A 354 25.28 26.02 -2.83
C SER A 354 25.77 26.48 -4.19
N GLN A 355 25.53 27.75 -4.51
CA GLN A 355 26.01 28.37 -5.74
C GLN A 355 27.53 28.48 -5.59
N GLU A 356 28.23 27.35 -5.73
CA GLU A 356 29.67 27.37 -5.95
C GLU A 356 29.90 28.18 -7.21
N GLU A 357 30.70 29.23 -7.07
CA GLU A 357 31.08 30.08 -8.19
C GLU A 357 31.66 29.18 -9.29
N LEU A 358 30.93 29.01 -10.39
CA LEU A 358 31.37 28.28 -11.58
C LEU A 358 32.41 29.16 -12.32
N LEU A 359 33.53 29.44 -11.65
CA LEU A 359 34.65 30.19 -12.20
C LEU A 359 35.07 29.57 -13.54
N GLY A 360 34.93 30.36 -14.61
CA GLY A 360 35.21 29.97 -16.01
C GLY A 360 33.99 29.78 -16.90
N SER A 361 32.75 29.76 -16.35
CA SER A 361 31.52 29.70 -17.16
C SER A 361 31.08 31.10 -17.61
N LEU A 362 30.78 31.26 -18.90
CA LEU A 362 30.31 32.53 -19.46
C LEU A 362 28.84 32.82 -19.10
N SER A 363 28.05 31.79 -18.80
CA SER A 363 26.66 31.96 -18.35
C SER A 363 26.57 32.56 -16.93
N SER A 364 27.60 32.37 -16.11
CA SER A 364 27.68 32.94 -14.75
C SER A 364 27.56 34.48 -14.71
N LEU A 365 27.94 35.17 -15.79
CA LEU A 365 27.79 36.63 -15.96
C LEU A 365 26.33 37.12 -15.89
N PHE A 366 25.36 36.21 -16.01
CA PHE A 366 23.94 36.49 -15.93
C PHE A 366 23.27 35.86 -14.71
N TRP A 367 24.00 35.08 -13.88
CA TRP A 367 23.38 34.22 -12.86
C TRP A 367 23.31 34.82 -11.45
N GLN A 368 24.01 35.92 -11.12
CA GLN A 368 23.96 36.48 -9.76
C GLN A 368 24.11 38.01 -9.67
N SER A 369 23.10 38.62 -9.06
CA SER A 369 23.08 39.91 -8.33
C SER A 369 22.87 41.21 -9.12
N LYS A 370 21.98 42.06 -8.58
CA LYS A 370 21.84 43.50 -8.90
C LYS A 370 23.20 44.23 -8.95
N THR A 371 24.20 43.73 -8.23
CA THR A 371 25.58 44.23 -8.23
C THR A 371 26.31 43.92 -9.53
N VAL A 372 26.27 42.67 -10.03
CA VAL A 372 26.85 42.32 -11.34
C VAL A 372 26.10 43.00 -12.46
N GLU A 373 24.78 43.16 -12.35
CA GLU A 373 24.00 43.90 -13.34
C GLU A 373 24.41 45.39 -13.37
N LYS A 374 24.61 46.02 -12.21
CA LYS A 374 25.16 47.39 -12.11
C LYS A 374 26.60 47.49 -12.59
N THR A 375 27.45 46.52 -12.26
CA THR A 375 28.85 46.50 -12.69
C THR A 375 28.96 46.22 -14.19
N LYS A 376 28.10 45.37 -14.73
CA LYS A 376 27.95 45.12 -16.17
C LYS A 376 27.37 46.33 -16.88
N GLU A 377 26.37 47.00 -16.31
CA GLU A 377 25.84 48.25 -16.86
C GLU A 377 26.92 49.32 -16.88
N PHE A 378 27.70 49.44 -15.80
CA PHE A 378 28.84 50.35 -15.72
C PHE A 378 29.97 50.00 -16.70
N LEU A 379 30.37 48.73 -16.78
CA LEU A 379 31.41 48.24 -17.70
C LEU A 379 30.96 48.32 -19.16
N ASN A 380 29.68 48.05 -19.46
CA ASN A 380 29.11 48.25 -20.77
C ASN A 380 29.08 49.74 -21.11
N LYS A 381 28.66 50.63 -20.20
CA LYS A 381 28.74 52.08 -20.40
C LYS A 381 30.16 52.55 -20.67
N LEU A 382 31.16 52.01 -19.95
CA LEU A 382 32.58 52.31 -20.17
C LEU A 382 33.11 51.76 -21.50
N ALA A 383 32.81 50.50 -21.81
CA ALA A 383 33.22 49.87 -23.06
C ALA A 383 32.55 50.52 -24.27
N ASP A 384 31.28 50.87 -24.14
CA ASP A 384 30.51 51.58 -25.16
C ASP A 384 31.03 53.01 -25.37
N ALA A 385 31.40 53.72 -24.30
CA ALA A 385 32.04 55.02 -24.40
C ALA A 385 33.42 54.94 -25.06
N HIS A 386 34.21 53.93 -24.68
CA HIS A 386 35.52 53.69 -25.28
C HIS A 386 35.42 53.32 -26.77
N ALA A 387 34.49 52.44 -27.13
CA ALA A 387 34.24 52.03 -28.51
C ALA A 387 33.68 53.19 -29.36
N PHE A 388 32.81 54.02 -28.79
CA PHE A 388 32.27 55.22 -29.46
C PHE A 388 33.38 56.22 -29.78
N ILE A 389 34.32 56.45 -28.85
CA ILE A 389 35.45 57.37 -29.04
C ILE A 389 36.46 56.83 -30.05
N GLN A 390 36.73 55.52 -30.03
CA GLN A 390 37.52 54.87 -31.09
C GLN A 390 36.84 55.00 -32.47
N ALA A 391 35.53 54.77 -32.55
CA ALA A 391 34.79 54.82 -33.81
C ALA A 391 34.64 56.24 -34.38
N THR A 392 34.59 57.26 -33.52
CA THR A 392 34.48 58.67 -33.92
C THR A 392 35.83 59.35 -34.15
N GLY A 393 36.94 58.66 -33.89
CA GLY A 393 38.30 59.19 -34.08
C GLY A 393 38.71 60.25 -33.05
N PHE A 394 37.94 60.44 -31.98
CA PHE A 394 38.25 61.38 -30.90
C PHE A 394 39.33 60.86 -29.93
N SER A 395 39.90 59.67 -30.16
CA SER A 395 41.00 59.18 -29.34
C SER A 395 42.25 60.03 -29.57
N THR A 396 42.58 60.88 -28.59
CA THR A 396 43.99 61.13 -28.30
C THR A 396 44.61 59.77 -27.94
N GLN A 397 45.61 59.34 -28.69
CA GLN A 397 46.51 58.25 -28.29
C GLN A 397 47.26 58.71 -27.03
N ASN A 398 46.59 58.70 -25.87
CA ASN A 398 47.21 59.07 -24.62
C ASN A 398 47.99 57.86 -24.12
N GLU A 399 49.30 57.89 -24.34
CA GLU A 399 50.25 56.85 -23.92
C GLU A 399 50.43 56.75 -22.38
N SER A 400 49.73 57.59 -21.60
CA SER A 400 49.87 57.68 -20.14
C SER A 400 48.68 57.08 -19.40
N SER A 401 48.97 56.09 -18.55
CA SER A 401 48.03 55.40 -17.66
C SER A 401 47.36 56.29 -16.60
N PHE A 402 47.89 57.49 -16.33
CA PHE A 402 47.28 58.47 -15.41
C PHE A 402 46.13 59.25 -16.07
N LEU A 403 46.24 59.55 -17.37
CA LEU A 403 45.18 60.22 -18.13
C LEU A 403 44.00 59.28 -18.41
N ALA A 404 44.24 57.96 -18.46
CA ALA A 404 43.18 56.97 -18.59
C ALA A 404 42.16 57.01 -17.44
N ILE A 405 42.57 57.39 -16.22
CA ILE A 405 41.66 57.53 -15.06
C ILE A 405 40.74 58.76 -15.23
N LEU A 406 41.27 59.86 -15.76
CA LEU A 406 40.48 61.06 -16.11
C LEU A 406 39.53 60.78 -17.27
N ASP A 407 39.96 59.99 -18.26
CA ASP A 407 39.12 59.53 -19.36
C ASP A 407 37.98 58.64 -18.83
N ILE A 408 38.26 57.65 -17.96
CA ILE A 408 37.25 56.82 -17.29
C ILE A 408 36.24 57.67 -16.48
N TYR A 409 36.72 58.70 -15.77
CA TYR A 409 35.87 59.62 -15.03
C TYR A 409 34.96 60.45 -15.95
N ASN A 410 35.51 60.98 -17.04
CA ASN A 410 34.75 61.72 -18.06
C ASN A 410 33.75 60.82 -18.79
N TYR A 411 34.10 59.55 -19.04
CA TYR A 411 33.19 58.55 -19.61
C TYR A 411 32.02 58.25 -18.67
N GLY A 412 32.28 58.10 -17.37
CA GLY A 412 31.24 57.91 -16.36
C GLY A 412 30.27 59.10 -16.29
N ARG A 413 30.79 60.34 -16.40
CA ARG A 413 29.99 61.57 -16.35
C ARG A 413 29.15 61.83 -17.60
N THR A 414 29.64 61.43 -18.78
CA THR A 414 28.98 61.68 -20.08
C THR A 414 28.28 60.44 -20.66
N ALA A 415 28.26 59.33 -19.92
CA ALA A 415 27.74 58.04 -20.36
C ALA A 415 26.32 58.10 -20.95
N GLU A 416 25.42 58.91 -20.37
CA GLU A 416 24.04 59.04 -20.87
C GLU A 416 23.98 59.76 -22.22
N GLN A 417 24.75 60.84 -22.39
CA GLN A 417 24.85 61.57 -23.65
C GLN A 417 25.51 60.73 -24.74
N ILE A 418 26.52 59.93 -24.38
CA ILE A 418 27.16 58.98 -25.29
C ILE A 418 26.19 57.86 -25.67
N ALA A 419 25.42 57.32 -24.72
CA ALA A 419 24.42 56.29 -24.98
C ALA A 419 23.28 56.81 -25.88
N GLU A 420 22.83 58.05 -25.66
CA GLU A 420 21.84 58.72 -26.50
C GLU A 420 22.39 58.98 -27.91
N THR A 421 23.62 59.50 -28.01
CA THR A 421 24.29 59.74 -29.31
C THR A 421 24.53 58.43 -30.05
N ARG A 422 24.91 57.35 -29.36
CA ARG A 422 24.99 56.00 -29.94
C ARG A 422 23.61 55.51 -30.38
N ARG A 423 22.54 55.73 -29.60
CA ARG A 423 21.18 55.34 -30.01
C ARG A 423 20.76 56.06 -31.28
N ILE A 424 21.11 57.34 -31.41
CA ILE A 424 20.87 58.16 -32.61
C ILE A 424 21.74 57.67 -33.78
N ILE A 425 23.03 57.47 -33.59
CA ILE A 425 23.93 56.96 -34.65
C ILE A 425 23.55 55.54 -35.05
N SER A 426 23.24 54.68 -34.09
CA SER A 426 22.80 53.31 -34.32
C SER A 426 21.44 53.25 -34.99
N SER A 427 20.51 54.18 -34.72
CA SER A 427 19.24 54.24 -35.43
C SER A 427 19.43 54.73 -36.87
N LEU A 428 20.34 55.69 -37.09
CA LEU A 428 20.73 56.17 -38.41
C LEU A 428 21.49 55.13 -39.24
N LEU A 429 22.33 54.29 -38.59
CA LEU A 429 23.10 53.22 -39.22
C LEU A 429 22.39 51.87 -39.24
N ASN A 430 21.27 51.71 -38.52
CA ASN A 430 20.49 50.46 -38.48
C ASN A 430 20.12 49.95 -39.88
N PRO A 431 19.73 50.80 -40.84
CA PRO A 431 19.45 50.37 -42.22
C PRO A 431 20.66 49.79 -42.96
N PHE A 432 21.89 49.99 -42.47
CA PHE A 432 23.15 49.49 -43.05
C PHE A 432 23.82 48.41 -42.19
N LEU A 433 23.19 48.01 -41.09
CA LEU A 433 23.80 47.16 -40.08
C LEU A 433 24.15 45.76 -40.60
N SER A 434 23.33 45.18 -41.48
CA SER A 434 23.63 43.89 -42.12
C SER A 434 24.87 43.98 -43.01
N LEU A 435 25.02 45.07 -43.76
CA LEU A 435 26.19 45.31 -44.61
C LEU A 435 27.45 45.48 -43.75
N TYR A 436 27.37 46.22 -42.65
CA TYR A 436 28.46 46.35 -41.68
C TYR A 436 28.87 45.01 -41.07
N ARG A 437 27.90 44.17 -40.67
CA ARG A 437 28.16 42.83 -40.13
C ARG A 437 28.86 41.93 -41.14
N GLU A 438 28.45 41.93 -42.40
CA GLU A 438 29.11 41.14 -43.46
C GLU A 438 30.58 41.55 -43.59
N TYR A 439 30.90 42.84 -43.67
CA TYR A 439 32.30 43.30 -43.74
C TYR A 439 33.10 42.95 -42.48
N ARG A 440 32.48 43.07 -41.32
CA ARG A 440 33.09 42.65 -40.05
C ARG A 440 33.38 41.15 -40.04
N ASP A 441 32.43 40.32 -40.46
CA ASP A 441 32.57 38.87 -40.43
C ASP A 441 33.62 38.40 -41.46
N ILE A 442 33.71 39.05 -42.62
CA ILE A 442 34.78 38.85 -43.59
C ILE A 442 36.15 39.22 -42.98
N ALA A 443 36.23 40.31 -42.20
CA ALA A 443 37.47 40.74 -41.58
C ALA A 443 37.98 39.74 -40.53
N PHE A 444 37.08 39.22 -39.68
CA PHE A 444 37.45 38.37 -38.54
C PHE A 444 37.49 36.87 -38.84
N TYR A 445 36.60 36.35 -39.69
CA TYR A 445 36.38 34.90 -39.81
C TYR A 445 36.75 34.31 -41.18
N GLU A 446 36.80 35.11 -42.25
CA GLU A 446 37.11 34.58 -43.59
C GLU A 446 38.63 34.36 -43.77
N LYS A 447 39.04 33.09 -43.69
CA LYS A 447 40.45 32.68 -43.83
C LYS A 447 40.91 32.58 -45.28
N SER A 448 40.00 32.43 -46.24
CA SER A 448 40.37 32.24 -47.65
C SER A 448 40.48 33.59 -48.39
N GLY A 449 41.66 33.86 -48.96
CA GLY A 449 41.91 35.13 -49.66
C GLY A 449 40.95 35.39 -50.82
N TYR A 450 40.63 34.35 -51.61
CA TYR A 450 39.71 34.46 -52.74
C TYR A 450 38.28 34.81 -52.32
N ARG A 451 37.71 34.12 -51.31
CA ARG A 451 36.34 34.43 -50.85
C ARG A 451 36.28 35.78 -50.13
N LYS A 452 37.37 36.18 -49.46
CA LYS A 452 37.50 37.51 -48.86
C LYS A 452 37.32 38.60 -49.92
N ILE A 453 38.06 38.51 -51.02
CA ILE A 453 37.96 39.45 -52.15
C ILE A 453 36.54 39.43 -52.74
N LEU A 454 36.00 38.24 -53.03
CA LEU A 454 34.68 38.11 -53.64
C LEU A 454 33.56 38.68 -52.76
N ARG A 455 33.53 38.32 -51.46
CA ARG A 455 32.51 38.80 -50.52
C ARG A 455 32.64 40.30 -50.21
N THR A 456 33.85 40.85 -50.23
CA THR A 456 34.06 42.30 -50.07
C THR A 456 33.62 43.09 -51.31
N VAL A 457 33.88 42.56 -52.52
CA VAL A 457 33.60 43.27 -53.77
C VAL A 457 32.13 43.18 -54.18
N MET A 458 31.43 42.08 -53.88
CA MET A 458 30.04 41.87 -54.32
C MET A 458 29.06 42.97 -53.89
N PRO A 459 29.02 43.42 -52.62
CA PRO A 459 28.14 44.54 -52.25
C PRO A 459 28.51 45.85 -52.96
N LEU A 460 29.80 46.10 -53.20
CA LEU A 460 30.26 47.26 -53.98
C LEU A 460 29.82 47.19 -55.44
N LEU A 461 29.78 46.00 -56.04
CA LEU A 461 29.25 45.79 -57.39
C LEU A 461 27.75 46.10 -57.44
N VAL A 462 26.98 45.79 -56.40
CA VAL A 462 25.55 46.15 -56.33
C VAL A 462 25.38 47.67 -56.29
N VAL A 463 26.19 48.38 -55.50
CA VAL A 463 26.19 49.85 -55.47
C VAL A 463 26.57 50.43 -56.82
N ALA A 464 27.67 49.94 -57.41
CA ALA A 464 28.15 50.40 -58.71
C ALA A 464 27.11 50.15 -59.82
N ALA A 465 26.52 48.95 -59.86
CA ALA A 465 25.46 48.62 -60.82
C ALA A 465 24.27 49.58 -60.69
N PHE A 466 23.83 49.89 -59.47
CA PHE A 466 22.76 50.84 -59.25
C PHE A 466 23.12 52.27 -59.68
N VAL A 467 24.33 52.73 -59.36
CA VAL A 467 24.81 54.05 -59.82
C VAL A 467 24.89 54.11 -61.34
N THR A 468 25.38 53.06 -62.00
CA THR A 468 25.42 53.01 -63.47
C THR A 468 24.02 52.95 -64.09
N LEU A 469 23.07 52.25 -63.45
CA LEU A 469 21.67 52.21 -63.88
C LEU A 469 21.05 53.61 -63.82
N VAL A 470 21.22 54.31 -62.70
CA VAL A 470 20.71 55.68 -62.54
C VAL A 470 21.41 56.63 -63.52
N ALA A 471 22.73 56.50 -63.70
CA ALA A 471 23.46 57.29 -64.69
C ALA A 471 22.97 57.02 -66.13
N ALA A 472 22.69 55.77 -66.49
CA ALA A 472 22.14 55.41 -67.80
C ALA A 472 20.71 55.95 -68.00
N LEU A 473 19.88 55.95 -66.94
CA LEU A 473 18.54 56.54 -66.96
C LEU A 473 18.57 58.07 -67.08
N LEU A 474 19.61 58.72 -66.55
CA LEU A 474 19.78 60.17 -66.59
C LEU A 474 20.57 60.68 -67.80
N ALA A 475 21.35 59.82 -68.46
CA ALA A 475 22.14 60.16 -69.65
C ALA A 475 21.33 60.88 -70.76
N PRO A 476 20.05 60.52 -71.04
CA PRO A 476 19.24 61.22 -72.05
C PRO A 476 18.86 62.66 -71.67
N LEU A 477 18.95 63.04 -70.39
CA LEU A 477 18.49 64.34 -69.89
C LEU A 477 19.55 65.44 -69.99
N ALA A 478 20.77 65.13 -70.48
CA ALA A 478 21.88 66.08 -70.67
C ALA A 478 22.12 67.01 -69.46
N ILE A 479 21.97 66.46 -68.26
CA ILE A 479 22.06 67.21 -67.00
C ILE A 479 23.51 67.70 -66.81
N PRO A 480 23.74 68.97 -66.43
CA PRO A 480 25.08 69.48 -66.13
C PRO A 480 25.78 68.63 -65.06
N GLU A 481 27.10 68.45 -65.16
CA GLU A 481 27.91 67.64 -64.23
C GLU A 481 27.66 68.02 -62.76
N LEU A 482 27.39 69.29 -62.47
CA LEU A 482 27.09 69.78 -61.14
C LEU A 482 25.75 69.27 -60.59
N ALA A 483 24.72 69.14 -61.44
CA ALA A 483 23.45 68.55 -61.06
C ALA A 483 23.52 67.01 -60.96
N PHE A 484 24.46 66.38 -61.68
CA PHE A 484 24.77 64.96 -61.48
C PHE A 484 25.31 64.69 -60.06
N THR A 485 26.14 65.58 -59.50
CA THR A 485 26.64 65.43 -58.11
C THR A 485 25.52 65.49 -57.06
N ILE A 486 24.49 66.31 -57.29
CA ILE A 486 23.32 66.42 -56.41
C ILE A 486 22.49 65.12 -56.42
N ILE A 487 22.43 64.44 -57.56
CA ILE A 487 21.71 63.16 -57.71
C ILE A 487 22.56 61.97 -57.25
N LEU A 488 23.89 62.06 -57.37
CA LEU A 488 24.83 61.01 -56.99
C LEU A 488 24.75 60.67 -55.50
N ILE A 489 24.62 61.66 -54.61
CA ILE A 489 24.57 61.42 -53.16
C ILE A 489 23.34 60.57 -52.75
N PRO A 490 22.10 60.93 -53.13
CA PRO A 490 20.93 60.07 -52.92
C PRO A 490 21.06 58.69 -53.60
N THR A 491 21.66 58.64 -54.78
CA THR A 491 21.86 57.40 -55.54
C THR A 491 22.83 56.45 -54.83
N LEU A 492 23.92 56.97 -54.27
CA LEU A 492 24.85 56.19 -53.45
C LEU A 492 24.18 55.68 -52.18
N PHE A 493 23.36 56.51 -51.52
CA PHE A 493 22.60 56.09 -50.33
C PHE A 493 21.61 54.95 -50.66
N LEU A 494 20.81 55.10 -51.72
CA LEU A 494 19.90 54.05 -52.19
C LEU A 494 20.64 52.79 -52.65
N GLY A 495 21.77 52.95 -53.33
CA GLY A 495 22.66 51.84 -53.72
C GLY A 495 23.18 51.08 -52.51
N MET A 496 23.56 51.78 -51.44
CA MET A 496 23.97 51.17 -50.17
C MET A 496 22.80 50.46 -49.48
N VAL A 497 21.58 51.00 -49.52
CA VAL A 497 20.38 50.32 -48.98
C VAL A 497 20.10 49.03 -49.75
N LEU A 498 20.22 49.05 -51.08
CA LEU A 498 20.09 47.86 -51.93
C LEU A 498 21.19 46.84 -51.64
N ALA A 499 22.43 47.27 -51.42
CA ALA A 499 23.52 46.39 -51.02
C ALA A 499 23.26 45.74 -49.66
N THR A 500 22.72 46.48 -48.69
CA THR A 500 22.26 45.90 -47.41
C THR A 500 21.16 44.87 -47.64
N LYS A 501 20.15 45.17 -48.47
CA LYS A 501 19.08 44.21 -48.79
C LYS A 501 19.59 42.97 -49.50
N TYR A 502 20.57 43.11 -50.39
CA TYR A 502 21.26 41.98 -51.00
C TYR A 502 21.91 41.08 -49.93
N VAL A 503 22.67 41.65 -48.99
CA VAL A 503 23.29 40.87 -47.90
C VAL A 503 22.23 40.19 -47.05
N GLU A 504 21.15 40.89 -46.68
CA GLU A 504 20.05 40.33 -45.89
C GLU A 504 19.38 39.15 -46.60
N ILE A 505 19.09 39.27 -47.91
CA ILE A 505 18.51 38.20 -48.71
C ILE A 505 19.49 37.03 -48.84
N LYS A 506 20.76 37.31 -49.13
CA LYS A 506 21.82 36.29 -49.21
C LYS A 506 21.90 35.48 -47.91
N ASP A 507 21.92 36.15 -46.76
CA ASP A 507 22.01 35.49 -45.45
C ASP A 507 20.75 34.69 -45.12
N LYS A 508 19.55 35.21 -45.46
CA LYS A 508 18.29 34.46 -45.32
C LYS A 508 18.27 33.21 -46.19
N VAL A 509 18.66 33.33 -47.46
CA VAL A 509 18.74 32.19 -48.39
C VAL A 509 19.75 31.17 -47.90
N TYR A 510 20.93 31.61 -47.45
CA TYR A 510 21.92 30.72 -46.86
C TYR A 510 21.38 29.99 -45.63
N LYS A 511 20.70 30.70 -44.73
CA LYS A 511 20.06 30.12 -43.55
C LYS A 511 19.00 29.07 -43.93
N ILE A 512 18.09 29.41 -44.85
CA ILE A 512 17.04 28.48 -45.32
C ILE A 512 17.66 27.25 -45.98
N LEU A 513 18.62 27.42 -46.88
CA LEU A 513 19.29 26.30 -47.54
C LEU A 513 20.01 25.41 -46.52
N ARG A 514 20.64 26.01 -45.52
CA ARG A 514 21.29 25.29 -44.42
C ARG A 514 20.27 24.52 -43.58
N GLU A 515 19.15 25.13 -43.22
CA GLU A 515 18.07 24.49 -42.45
C GLU A 515 17.42 23.35 -43.24
N VAL A 516 17.19 23.53 -44.54
CA VAL A 516 16.67 22.47 -45.43
C VAL A 516 17.65 21.30 -45.54
N TYR A 517 18.95 21.59 -45.67
CA TYR A 517 19.98 20.55 -45.79
C TYR A 517 20.10 19.70 -44.50
N TYR A 518 20.04 20.33 -43.32
CA TYR A 518 20.16 19.64 -42.04
C TYR A 518 18.82 19.20 -41.43
N GLY A 519 17.68 19.63 -41.99
CA GLY A 519 16.32 19.27 -41.58
C GLY A 519 15.64 20.25 -40.60
N SER A 520 16.41 20.94 -39.73
CA SER A 520 15.89 21.90 -38.75
C SER A 520 16.99 22.84 -38.24
N PRO A 521 16.64 24.05 -37.73
CA PRO A 521 17.60 24.97 -37.12
C PRO A 521 18.41 24.38 -35.96
N PHE A 522 17.89 23.35 -35.28
CA PHE A 522 18.57 22.67 -34.15
C PHE A 522 19.18 21.30 -34.53
N GLN A 523 19.14 20.94 -35.83
CA GLN A 523 19.79 19.73 -36.36
C GLN A 523 21.15 20.04 -37.01
N ILE A 524 21.56 21.32 -37.06
CA ILE A 524 22.88 21.72 -37.52
C ILE A 524 23.99 21.22 -36.58
N PRO A 525 25.24 21.04 -37.07
CA PRO A 525 26.34 20.47 -36.28
C PRO A 525 26.61 21.17 -34.94
N GLU A 526 26.37 22.47 -34.86
CA GLU A 526 26.56 23.26 -33.64
C GLU A 526 25.59 22.90 -32.49
N PHE A 527 24.50 22.21 -32.80
CA PHE A 527 23.52 21.72 -31.83
C PHE A 527 23.52 20.20 -31.70
N GLN A 528 24.40 19.47 -32.40
CA GLN A 528 24.50 18.01 -32.29
C GLN A 528 25.35 17.61 -31.08
N VAL A 529 25.16 16.38 -30.61
CA VAL A 529 26.01 15.81 -29.54
C VAL A 529 27.44 15.66 -30.06
N ASN A 530 28.42 16.10 -29.28
CA ASN A 530 29.82 15.99 -29.63
C ASN A 530 30.59 15.10 -28.64
N ALA A 531 31.85 14.78 -28.97
CA ALA A 531 32.69 13.93 -28.14
C ALA A 531 32.89 14.45 -26.70
N ARG A 532 32.88 15.79 -26.53
CA ARG A 532 32.98 16.43 -25.22
C ARG A 532 31.75 16.13 -24.38
N MET A 533 30.54 16.27 -24.92
CA MET A 533 29.31 15.95 -24.20
C MET A 533 29.24 14.45 -23.84
N VAL A 534 29.67 13.56 -24.73
CA VAL A 534 29.75 12.13 -24.43
C VAL A 534 30.73 11.85 -23.29
N ALA A 535 31.87 12.55 -23.25
CA ALA A 535 32.84 12.44 -22.15
C ALA A 535 32.29 12.98 -20.81
N VAL A 536 31.46 14.04 -20.83
CA VAL A 536 30.82 14.60 -19.62
C VAL A 536 29.72 13.67 -19.08
N PHE A 537 28.84 13.19 -19.95
CA PHE A 537 27.63 12.46 -19.53
C PHE A 537 27.76 10.93 -19.67
N GLY A 538 28.97 10.45 -19.99
CA GLY A 538 29.36 9.03 -20.08
C GLY A 538 28.84 8.27 -21.30
N THR A 539 27.69 8.64 -21.86
CA THR A 539 27.05 7.95 -23.01
C THR A 539 26.41 8.94 -23.97
N GLU A 540 26.30 8.54 -25.24
CA GLU A 540 25.64 9.35 -26.27
C GLU A 540 24.15 9.56 -25.98
N GLU A 541 23.46 8.53 -25.47
CA GLU A 541 22.04 8.63 -25.10
C GLU A 541 21.79 9.68 -24.01
N LYS A 542 22.58 9.68 -22.93
CA LYS A 542 22.44 10.68 -21.86
C LYS A 542 22.77 12.10 -22.36
N ALA A 543 23.78 12.24 -23.21
CA ALA A 543 24.13 13.52 -23.82
C ALA A 543 23.02 14.04 -24.77
N GLN A 544 22.37 13.13 -25.50
CA GLN A 544 21.24 13.44 -26.37
C GLN A 544 20.02 13.91 -25.56
N VAL A 545 19.73 13.31 -24.40
CA VAL A 545 18.67 13.78 -23.48
C VAL A 545 18.92 15.22 -23.01
N VAL A 546 20.17 15.56 -22.66
CA VAL A 546 20.54 16.94 -22.26
C VAL A 546 20.40 17.90 -23.44
N ARG A 547 20.83 17.52 -24.64
CA ARG A 547 20.63 18.31 -25.86
C ARG A 547 19.15 18.59 -26.09
N ASP A 548 18.31 17.56 -26.05
CA ASP A 548 16.89 17.69 -26.34
C ASP A 548 16.19 18.61 -25.33
N PHE A 549 16.61 18.57 -24.06
CA PHE A 549 16.16 19.54 -23.05
C PHE A 549 16.53 20.98 -23.41
N TYR A 550 17.80 21.27 -23.72
CA TYR A 550 18.22 22.63 -24.07
C TYR A 550 17.59 23.15 -25.37
N VAL A 551 17.41 22.27 -26.37
CA VAL A 551 16.72 22.61 -27.62
C VAL A 551 15.25 22.94 -27.34
N GLN A 552 14.56 22.14 -26.55
CA GLN A 552 13.18 22.39 -26.15
C GLN A 552 13.04 23.75 -25.45
N GLU A 553 13.94 24.07 -24.52
CA GLU A 553 13.94 25.36 -23.81
C GLU A 553 14.19 26.56 -24.73
N LEU A 554 15.09 26.42 -25.70
CA LEU A 554 15.34 27.45 -26.72
C LEU A 554 14.13 27.67 -27.63
N GLN A 555 13.44 26.58 -28.02
CA GLN A 555 12.22 26.65 -28.82
C GLN A 555 11.10 27.37 -28.06
N VAL A 556 10.90 27.09 -26.77
CA VAL A 556 9.92 27.80 -25.93
C VAL A 556 10.23 29.30 -25.88
N CYS A 557 11.50 29.67 -25.78
CA CYS A 557 11.90 31.08 -25.86
C CYS A 557 11.60 31.71 -27.22
N ASP A 558 11.86 30.99 -28.32
CA ASP A 558 11.60 31.46 -29.68
C ASP A 558 10.10 31.62 -29.96
N GLU A 559 9.26 30.69 -29.49
CA GLU A 559 7.79 30.76 -29.57
C GLU A 559 7.23 31.95 -28.77
N THR A 560 7.75 32.16 -27.56
CA THR A 560 7.37 33.29 -26.70
C THR A 560 7.74 34.63 -27.36
N GLU A 561 8.92 34.70 -27.99
CA GLU A 561 9.35 35.90 -28.72
C GLU A 561 8.51 36.11 -29.99
N ALA A 562 8.13 35.06 -30.71
CA ALA A 562 7.22 35.16 -31.85
C ALA A 562 5.84 35.69 -31.45
N PHE A 563 5.32 35.25 -30.30
CA PHE A 563 4.08 35.78 -29.72
C PHE A 563 4.18 37.30 -29.46
N TYR A 564 5.28 37.77 -28.86
CA TYR A 564 5.50 39.20 -28.64
C TYR A 564 5.71 40.00 -29.93
N GLN A 565 6.36 39.42 -30.94
CA GLN A 565 6.55 40.07 -32.24
C GLN A 565 5.22 40.25 -32.97
N ALA A 566 4.40 39.19 -33.04
CA ALA A 566 3.07 39.25 -33.63
C ALA A 566 2.13 40.24 -32.90
N SER A 567 2.19 40.24 -31.56
CA SER A 567 1.41 41.18 -30.73
C SER A 567 1.88 42.63 -30.92
N GLY A 568 3.20 42.85 -31.06
CA GLY A 568 3.80 44.16 -31.30
C GLY A 568 3.52 44.75 -32.69
N GLU A 569 3.25 43.91 -33.70
CA GLU A 569 2.78 44.37 -35.02
C GLU A 569 1.33 44.87 -34.98
N SER A 570 0.55 44.44 -33.98
CA SER A 570 -0.86 44.82 -33.78
C SER A 570 -1.09 45.98 -32.78
N GLY A 571 -0.06 46.43 -32.05
CA GLY A 571 -0.15 47.51 -31.06
C GLY A 571 1.10 47.66 -30.17
N ILE A 572 1.11 48.65 -29.26
CA ILE A 572 2.19 48.86 -28.28
C ILE A 572 2.03 47.84 -27.14
N LEU A 573 3.05 47.01 -26.92
CA LEU A 573 3.12 46.06 -25.78
C LEU A 573 2.96 46.79 -24.44
N ARG A 574 2.25 46.18 -23.48
CA ARG A 574 2.13 46.71 -22.12
C ARG A 574 3.48 46.65 -21.39
N GLN A 575 3.65 47.46 -20.34
CA GLN A 575 4.89 47.50 -19.56
C GLN A 575 5.28 46.12 -18.99
N GLU A 576 4.29 45.37 -18.48
CA GLU A 576 4.47 44.00 -17.98
C GLU A 576 4.91 43.04 -19.09
N GLU A 577 4.34 43.16 -20.30
CA GLU A 577 4.72 42.35 -21.47
C GLU A 577 6.14 42.70 -21.96
N LEU A 578 6.54 43.97 -21.88
CA LEU A 578 7.90 44.40 -22.19
C LEU A 578 8.93 43.84 -21.19
N GLU A 579 8.57 43.78 -19.92
CA GLU A 579 9.41 43.17 -18.87
C GLU A 579 9.54 41.66 -19.10
N ASN A 580 8.42 40.95 -19.32
CA ASN A 580 8.43 39.52 -19.64
C ASN A 580 9.22 39.21 -20.94
N ARG A 581 9.12 40.06 -21.96
CA ARG A 581 9.92 39.93 -23.18
C ARG A 581 11.41 40.11 -22.90
N LYS A 582 11.81 41.09 -22.09
CA LYS A 582 13.21 41.28 -21.69
C LYS A 582 13.74 40.07 -20.93
N GLU A 583 12.96 39.53 -19.99
CA GLU A 583 13.32 38.32 -19.25
C GLU A 583 13.47 37.11 -20.18
N ASN A 584 12.57 36.94 -21.15
CA ASN A 584 12.67 35.88 -22.16
C ASN A 584 13.94 36.00 -23.00
N LEU A 585 14.29 37.21 -23.45
CA LEU A 585 15.54 37.45 -24.20
C LEU A 585 16.78 37.14 -23.35
N ILE A 586 16.79 37.55 -22.07
CA ILE A 586 17.88 37.23 -21.14
C ILE A 586 18.00 35.72 -20.95
N ARG A 587 16.89 35.02 -20.72
CA ARG A 587 16.86 33.55 -20.59
C ARG A 587 17.42 32.87 -21.84
N ARG A 588 16.96 33.27 -23.02
CA ARG A 588 17.43 32.74 -24.30
C ARG A 588 18.93 32.92 -24.47
N HIS A 589 19.46 34.10 -24.13
CA HIS A 589 20.90 34.37 -24.17
C HIS A 589 21.66 33.52 -23.15
N SER A 590 21.15 33.36 -21.93
CA SER A 590 21.75 32.46 -20.93
C SER A 590 21.83 31.03 -21.43
N LEU A 591 20.74 30.50 -21.98
CA LEU A 591 20.69 29.14 -22.55
C LEU A 591 21.70 28.95 -23.70
N CYS A 592 21.87 29.95 -24.56
CA CYS A 592 22.88 29.89 -25.63
C CYS A 592 24.32 29.87 -25.08
N LEU A 593 24.60 30.64 -24.01
CA LEU A 593 25.92 30.66 -23.37
C LEU A 593 26.20 29.36 -22.60
N GLU A 594 25.19 28.82 -21.92
CA GLU A 594 25.26 27.50 -21.29
C GLU A 594 25.50 26.40 -22.31
N TRP A 595 24.77 26.42 -23.43
CA TRP A 595 24.99 25.48 -24.53
C TRP A 595 26.43 25.57 -25.04
N TYR A 596 26.97 26.78 -25.23
CA TYR A 596 28.37 26.96 -25.59
C TYR A 596 29.32 26.40 -24.51
N ASP A 597 29.03 26.62 -23.23
CA ASP A 597 29.83 26.11 -22.11
C ASP A 597 29.86 24.58 -22.07
N ILE A 598 28.71 23.93 -22.32
CA ILE A 598 28.53 22.48 -22.40
C ILE A 598 29.21 21.91 -23.65
N HIS A 599 28.95 22.50 -24.81
CA HIS A 599 29.32 21.93 -26.12
C HIS A 599 30.75 22.33 -26.53
N SER A 600 31.12 23.60 -26.47
CA SER A 600 32.30 24.15 -27.19
C SER A 600 33.39 24.77 -26.31
N ASN A 601 33.10 25.16 -25.07
CA ASN A 601 34.06 25.83 -24.19
C ASN A 601 35.11 24.88 -23.58
N VAL A 602 36.20 24.62 -24.30
CA VAL A 602 37.31 23.75 -23.84
C VAL A 602 37.95 24.23 -22.53
N ASN A 603 37.84 25.53 -22.19
CA ASN A 603 38.42 26.10 -20.97
C ASN A 603 37.61 25.78 -19.71
N LEU A 604 36.34 25.38 -19.85
CA LEU A 604 35.53 24.91 -18.73
C LEU A 604 35.78 23.41 -18.52
N GLY A 605 36.37 23.07 -17.36
CA GLY A 605 36.64 21.67 -17.00
C GLY A 605 35.39 20.79 -17.06
N TYR A 606 35.54 19.55 -17.53
CA TYR A 606 34.44 18.59 -17.73
C TYR A 606 33.61 18.37 -16.45
N GLU A 607 34.24 18.41 -15.29
CA GLU A 607 33.63 18.20 -13.96
C GLU A 607 32.58 19.27 -13.59
N LYS A 608 32.68 20.48 -14.16
CA LYS A 608 31.76 21.60 -13.84
C LYS A 608 30.50 21.61 -14.71
N VAL A 609 30.53 20.89 -15.83
CA VAL A 609 29.43 20.89 -16.81
C VAL A 609 28.15 20.23 -16.25
N PRO A 610 28.20 19.08 -15.56
CA PRO A 610 27.00 18.49 -14.95
C PRO A 610 26.33 19.43 -13.95
N GLN A 611 27.11 20.14 -13.13
CA GLN A 611 26.55 21.08 -12.15
C GLN A 611 25.81 22.25 -12.82
N LEU A 612 26.33 22.77 -13.93
CA LEU A 612 25.66 23.82 -14.72
C LEU A 612 24.29 23.32 -15.24
N VAL A 613 24.24 22.10 -15.78
CA VAL A 613 22.99 21.49 -16.25
C VAL A 613 22.02 21.24 -15.09
N LEU A 614 22.51 20.75 -13.94
CA LEU A 614 21.70 20.53 -12.75
C LEU A 614 21.09 21.82 -12.20
N ASN A 615 21.85 22.92 -12.20
CA ASN A 615 21.34 24.23 -11.79
C ASN A 615 20.17 24.67 -12.70
N ARG A 616 20.32 24.53 -14.03
CA ARG A 616 19.28 24.87 -15.00
C ARG A 616 18.05 23.97 -14.87
N LEU A 617 18.22 22.67 -14.67
CA LEU A 617 17.12 21.73 -14.44
C LEU A 617 16.38 22.03 -13.14
N THR A 618 17.10 22.40 -12.08
CA THR A 618 16.50 22.77 -10.79
C THR A 618 15.67 24.05 -10.91
N GLU A 619 16.19 25.06 -11.60
CA GLU A 619 15.47 26.30 -11.87
C GLU A 619 14.21 26.06 -12.71
N THR A 620 14.34 25.31 -13.81
CA THR A 620 13.23 25.02 -14.73
C THR A 620 12.16 24.16 -14.05
N GLY A 621 12.57 23.11 -13.34
CA GLY A 621 11.66 22.27 -12.56
C GLY A 621 10.98 23.02 -11.43
N GLY A 622 11.67 23.98 -10.79
CA GLY A 622 11.08 24.89 -9.81
C GLY A 622 9.97 25.77 -10.41
N ARG A 623 10.19 26.33 -11.60
CA ARG A 623 9.15 27.11 -12.30
C ARG A 623 7.95 26.26 -12.69
N GLU A 624 8.19 25.06 -13.24
CA GLU A 624 7.11 24.12 -13.58
C GLU A 624 6.33 23.68 -12.34
N TYR A 625 7.00 23.54 -11.19
CA TYR A 625 6.33 23.21 -9.95
C TYR A 625 5.47 24.36 -9.40
N GLU A 626 5.91 25.61 -9.52
CA GLU A 626 5.07 26.77 -9.16
C GLU A 626 3.90 26.93 -10.14
N ALA A 627 4.12 26.72 -11.43
CA ALA A 627 3.04 26.67 -12.43
C ALA A 627 2.04 25.54 -12.13
N LEU A 628 2.51 24.36 -11.73
CA LEU A 628 1.69 23.25 -11.25
C LEU A 628 0.81 23.65 -10.06
N LYS A 629 1.38 24.34 -9.07
CA LYS A 629 0.60 24.81 -7.89
C LYS A 629 -0.49 25.79 -8.30
N LEU A 630 -0.17 26.75 -9.18
CA LEU A 630 -1.13 27.73 -9.66
C LEU A 630 -2.25 27.07 -10.50
N ALA A 631 -1.88 26.18 -11.43
CA ALA A 631 -2.83 25.42 -12.22
C ALA A 631 -3.75 24.56 -11.33
N LEU A 632 -3.19 23.88 -10.32
CA LEU A 632 -3.97 23.12 -9.37
C LEU A 632 -4.93 24.03 -8.60
N GLN A 633 -4.49 25.19 -8.09
CA GLN A 633 -5.38 26.13 -7.38
C GLN A 633 -6.57 26.58 -8.23
N GLN A 634 -6.36 26.76 -9.54
CA GLN A 634 -7.41 27.17 -10.48
C GLN A 634 -8.36 26.01 -10.83
N GLU A 635 -7.84 24.80 -11.04
CA GLU A 635 -8.62 23.61 -11.44
C GLU A 635 -9.27 22.88 -10.25
N PHE A 636 -8.75 23.03 -9.02
CA PHE A 636 -9.21 22.28 -7.85
C PHE A 636 -10.68 22.50 -7.47
N PRO A 637 -11.27 23.71 -7.58
CA PRO A 637 -12.70 23.90 -7.36
C PRO A 637 -13.58 23.02 -8.28
N ILE A 638 -13.11 22.72 -9.49
CA ILE A 638 -13.82 21.82 -10.41
C ILE A 638 -13.68 20.36 -9.95
N ILE A 639 -12.49 19.98 -9.46
CA ILE A 639 -12.24 18.67 -8.84
C ILE A 639 -13.12 18.49 -7.60
N GLN A 640 -13.25 19.50 -6.73
CA GLN A 640 -14.14 19.48 -5.57
C GLN A 640 -15.60 19.24 -5.95
N ARG A 641 -16.09 19.87 -7.03
CA ARG A 641 -17.44 19.59 -7.54
C ARG A 641 -17.60 18.13 -7.97
N HIS A 642 -16.59 17.54 -8.63
CA HIS A 642 -16.63 16.13 -9.02
C HIS A 642 -16.57 15.19 -7.80
N ILE A 643 -15.79 15.54 -6.78
CA ILE A 643 -15.76 14.82 -5.50
C ILE A 643 -17.16 14.85 -4.87
N ASN A 644 -17.80 16.02 -4.82
CA ASN A 644 -19.17 16.15 -4.29
C ASN A 644 -20.16 15.27 -5.07
N LEU A 645 -20.07 15.25 -6.41
CA LEU A 645 -20.92 14.38 -7.24
C LEU A 645 -20.67 12.89 -6.99
N VAL A 646 -19.41 12.49 -6.80
CA VAL A 646 -19.04 11.10 -6.45
C VAL A 646 -19.59 10.71 -5.09
N VAL A 647 -19.41 11.57 -4.09
CA VAL A 647 -19.93 11.33 -2.73
C VAL A 647 -21.46 11.30 -2.76
N GLN A 648 -22.11 12.22 -3.47
CA GLN A 648 -23.56 12.23 -3.64
C GLN A 648 -24.06 10.95 -4.31
N LYS A 649 -23.39 10.45 -5.35
CA LYS A 649 -23.74 9.16 -5.99
C LYS A 649 -23.65 7.99 -5.00
N LEU A 650 -22.59 7.95 -4.20
CA LEU A 650 -22.42 6.94 -3.15
C LEU A 650 -23.53 7.05 -2.09
N THR A 651 -23.87 8.27 -1.67
CA THR A 651 -24.97 8.52 -0.73
C THR A 651 -26.32 8.10 -1.29
N THR A 652 -26.63 8.44 -2.55
CA THR A 652 -27.90 8.05 -3.19
C THR A 652 -28.00 6.54 -3.39
N SER A 653 -26.88 5.86 -3.70
CA SER A 653 -26.88 4.38 -3.80
C SER A 653 -27.13 3.68 -2.47
N LEU A 654 -26.85 4.34 -1.34
CA LEU A 654 -27.12 3.81 0.00
C LEU A 654 -28.51 4.18 0.54
N ASN A 655 -29.18 5.18 -0.03
CA ASN A 655 -30.45 5.72 0.47
C ASN A 655 -31.67 5.36 -0.41
N ALA A 656 -31.51 4.53 -1.45
CA ALA A 656 -32.50 4.31 -2.50
C ALA A 656 -33.84 3.65 -2.08
N ASP A 657 -34.09 3.45 -0.77
CA ASP A 657 -35.35 2.94 -0.23
C ASP A 657 -36.13 3.94 0.66
N SER A 658 -35.73 5.23 0.76
CA SER A 658 -36.56 6.22 1.51
C SER A 658 -37.64 6.94 0.69
N ASP A 659 -37.58 6.95 -0.65
CA ASP A 659 -38.42 7.83 -1.50
C ASP A 659 -39.28 7.10 -2.54
N LYS A 660 -39.79 5.90 -2.24
CA LYS A 660 -40.77 5.24 -3.13
C LYS A 660 -42.23 5.69 -2.94
N GLU A 661 -42.51 6.65 -2.05
CA GLU A 661 -43.90 7.05 -1.76
C GLU A 661 -44.30 8.50 -2.12
N ASN A 662 -43.40 9.35 -2.61
CA ASN A 662 -43.79 10.68 -3.13
C ASN A 662 -42.86 11.14 -4.25
N ALA A 663 -43.01 10.57 -5.44
CA ALA A 663 -42.50 11.22 -6.65
C ALA A 663 -43.46 12.39 -6.99
N PRO A 664 -43.04 13.66 -6.91
CA PRO A 664 -43.81 14.73 -7.52
C PRO A 664 -43.71 14.54 -9.03
N THR A 665 -44.88 14.44 -9.66
CA THR A 665 -45.10 14.50 -11.10
C THR A 665 -44.22 15.60 -11.70
N MET A 666 -43.24 15.22 -12.53
CA MET A 666 -42.55 16.17 -13.39
C MET A 666 -43.59 16.78 -14.34
N GLU A 667 -44.00 18.00 -14.04
CA GLU A 667 -44.64 18.86 -15.03
C GLU A 667 -43.66 19.08 -16.18
N THR A 668 -44.13 18.67 -17.35
CA THR A 668 -43.59 18.96 -18.67
C THR A 668 -43.35 20.45 -18.83
N ALA A 669 -42.07 20.85 -18.88
CA ALA A 669 -41.65 22.11 -19.48
C ALA A 669 -41.10 21.81 -20.89
N ASP A 670 -41.60 22.59 -21.83
CA ASP A 670 -41.56 22.37 -23.27
C ASP A 670 -40.18 22.14 -23.89
N SER A 671 -40.24 21.33 -24.94
CA SER A 671 -39.23 21.12 -25.96
C SER A 671 -38.79 22.42 -26.66
N VAL A 672 -37.47 22.68 -26.71
CA VAL A 672 -36.82 23.25 -27.89
C VAL A 672 -35.38 22.70 -28.00
N GLY A 673 -35.13 21.96 -29.08
CA GLY A 673 -33.89 22.08 -29.85
C GLY A 673 -32.67 21.25 -29.46
N ASP A 674 -32.37 20.29 -30.33
CA ASP A 674 -31.07 19.65 -30.57
C ASP A 674 -30.51 18.66 -29.54
N ALA A 675 -30.88 17.40 -29.80
CA ALA A 675 -30.11 16.22 -29.48
C ALA A 675 -28.66 16.33 -30.01
N LYS A 676 -27.73 16.64 -29.12
CA LYS A 676 -26.38 16.08 -29.18
C LYS A 676 -26.21 15.17 -27.97
N ASN A 677 -25.89 13.91 -28.25
CA ASN A 677 -25.34 12.95 -27.30
C ASN A 677 -24.18 13.61 -26.52
N HIS A 678 -24.47 14.18 -25.36
CA HIS A 678 -23.46 14.55 -24.39
C HIS A 678 -23.25 13.35 -23.47
N SER A 679 -22.40 12.43 -23.90
CA SER A 679 -21.63 11.67 -22.92
C SER A 679 -20.94 12.72 -22.02
N PRO A 680 -21.09 12.66 -20.69
CA PRO A 680 -20.47 13.66 -19.83
C PRO A 680 -18.96 13.57 -20.04
N LEU A 681 -18.36 14.63 -20.57
CA LEU A 681 -16.91 14.79 -20.65
C LEU A 681 -16.39 14.75 -19.21
N PHE A 682 -15.82 13.61 -18.82
CA PHE A 682 -15.12 13.44 -17.55
C PHE A 682 -14.01 14.48 -17.46
N PHE A 683 -14.08 15.35 -16.45
CA PHE A 683 -13.09 16.40 -16.26
C PHE A 683 -11.72 15.79 -15.95
N LYS A 684 -10.70 16.17 -16.72
CA LYS A 684 -9.29 15.92 -16.40
C LYS A 684 -8.62 17.28 -16.18
N PRO A 685 -7.81 17.45 -15.10
CA PRO A 685 -7.09 18.69 -14.85
C PRO A 685 -5.89 18.80 -15.80
N ILE A 686 -6.15 19.17 -17.06
CA ILE A 686 -5.18 19.10 -18.17
C ILE A 686 -3.96 19.96 -17.86
N GLN A 687 -4.14 21.16 -17.32
CA GLN A 687 -3.01 22.07 -17.06
C GLN A 687 -2.16 21.54 -15.90
N THR A 688 -2.79 21.10 -14.81
CA THR A 688 -2.10 20.44 -13.69
C THR A 688 -1.30 19.23 -14.16
N LEU A 689 -1.91 18.34 -14.95
CA LEU A 689 -1.23 17.14 -15.44
C LEU A 689 -0.08 17.45 -16.39
N THR A 690 -0.21 18.50 -17.22
CA THR A 690 0.84 18.93 -18.14
C THR A 690 2.08 19.40 -17.38
N HIS A 691 1.92 20.33 -16.43
CA HIS A 691 3.04 20.82 -15.61
C HIS A 691 3.63 19.70 -14.74
N ARG A 692 2.80 18.79 -14.22
CA ARG A 692 3.28 17.64 -13.45
C ARG A 692 4.14 16.72 -14.30
N ASN A 693 3.69 16.36 -15.51
CA ASN A 693 4.44 15.49 -16.41
C ASN A 693 5.76 16.14 -16.86
N GLN A 694 5.75 17.44 -17.11
CA GLN A 694 6.95 18.18 -17.47
C GLN A 694 7.95 18.25 -16.31
N ALA A 695 7.48 18.53 -15.09
CA ALA A 695 8.33 18.49 -13.90
C ALA A 695 8.88 17.09 -13.62
N GLN A 696 8.10 16.02 -13.86
CA GLN A 696 8.58 14.63 -13.76
C GLN A 696 9.67 14.31 -14.79
N LYS A 697 9.52 14.79 -16.03
CA LYS A 697 10.55 14.66 -17.08
C LYS A 697 11.83 15.37 -16.65
N ILE A 698 11.74 16.60 -16.12
CA ILE A 698 12.89 17.38 -15.65
C ILE A 698 13.59 16.68 -14.46
N ASP A 699 12.83 16.17 -13.48
CA ASP A 699 13.38 15.43 -12.33
C ASP A 699 14.11 14.15 -12.77
N ALA A 700 13.57 13.43 -13.76
CA ALA A 700 14.20 12.25 -14.32
C ALA A 700 15.55 12.59 -15.00
N ILE A 701 15.60 13.69 -15.76
CA ILE A 701 16.85 14.18 -16.37
C ILE A 701 17.84 14.60 -15.27
N ALA A 702 17.39 15.31 -14.24
CA ALA A 702 18.26 15.73 -13.14
C ALA A 702 18.84 14.53 -12.38
N THR A 703 18.04 13.50 -12.14
CA THR A 703 18.48 12.24 -11.52
C THR A 703 19.51 11.53 -12.40
N MET A 704 19.30 11.49 -13.71
CA MET A 704 20.26 10.94 -14.67
C MET A 704 21.59 11.70 -14.63
N VAL A 705 21.58 13.04 -14.66
CA VAL A 705 22.80 13.86 -14.64
C VAL A 705 23.56 13.71 -13.31
N LYS A 706 22.87 13.55 -12.17
CA LYS A 706 23.51 13.28 -10.86
C LYS A 706 24.26 11.95 -10.78
N THR A 707 23.95 11.01 -11.68
CA THR A 707 24.57 9.67 -11.74
C THR A 707 25.66 9.56 -12.81
N CYS A 708 25.98 10.66 -13.49
CA CYS A 708 27.12 10.79 -14.40
C CYS A 708 28.31 11.33 -13.60
#